data_AF-A0ABD3Q349-F1
#
_entry.id   AF-A0ABD3Q349-F1
#
_cell.length_a   1.000
_cell.length_b   1.000
_cell.length_c   1.000
_cell.angle_alpha   90.00
_cell.angle_beta   90.00
_cell.angle_gamma   90.00
#
_symmetry.space_group_name_H-M   'P 1'
#
loop_
_entity.id
_entity.type
_entity.pdbx_description
1 polymer ?
#
loop_
_entity_poly.entity_id
_entity_poly.type
_entity_poly.pdbx_seq_one_letter_code
_entity_poly.pdbx_strand_id
1 'polypeptide(L)'
;MRISSINTLFASSGLLFASFPCSITAGRQHWFTFTGLVQDGHKPLPGEIDQGQENTIIPAANPRLFDLIISLHNSPAGDDDGSTQGTDPGSADQDKIEKIIQYMADGVYEATEGVHKIRQVRIFRDKKKHDVADIRWDELGHPAANLNGIGDSGLHIFMYDKFKNGAGTGIDVDLLADPMGAGFTLTHELGHYAYGLKDEYELSPGDVPVIPSIMNSQWLARNEASQTLVDARWLQFSIKNQNETHPGLYQNTKKTAQHREYSESCWETLSRGNTIFEHVWYALTGSAARVVYPELANVAPSGTNTPRVPDLPGSSRSDLEIIWMANSTVSEIVIDSSGSMLGTKIDNARTAAKLLVDLSKIGDYIGVLQFTTSATEVFALTKIVDQATKNTIKAAIDNIAAGGGTGVGAAAQAALNKLTAMGAPEGNRVVYLLSDGVSGDDSLAPIPSYQAEKIPIFAFSYGDDADTAILGQMATLTKGQLYISPVSLAAITQAFQDANAAASGASTVATGSSTVPAGSSQTVPFTVDSSLDTIAVTVTFTGTLSDLTVVLIDPSTTGLPLSPSETTESGGETLLLFSVDSPASGEWLIKVTENSPTNILFVWLVSGTQEGVGYTLTGSTSDGIREIEYPDPFILRSSLVKDLPIINAVVEATVIAPDGTSSLIPMTDYGIPPDSTAGDGEYTAAVNYDQSGVYEVAIRATGLTGVAMQDGKNLQPAPGLNGEFVLFTPPSFVGEDFDRFVRFQIETVNVVPDDHGNTQETATVLSATNEESIPGNIETPGDVDVFKILPQNLTELVVRVSNLAFGMNPVLKITNELNITITEGSLDTNPSQAGLLSLKFTAVGNETYFAQVSHDDVNGTGYYQISAGSLVEQFDSPVSTTTPTSRPTVRSKSFKSTKAGKKGKSAK
;
A
#
# COMPACT_ATOMS: atom_id res chain seq x y z
N MET A 1 18.83 -23.11 58.19
CA MET A 1 19.03 -22.34 59.44
C MET A 1 19.37 -20.90 59.02
N ARG A 2 18.52 -19.94 59.43
CA ARG A 2 18.69 -18.47 59.46
C ARG A 2 18.92 -17.65 58.16
N ILE A 3 17.83 -16.98 57.80
CA ILE A 3 17.61 -15.57 57.39
C ILE A 3 18.71 -14.56 57.83
N SER A 4 19.10 -13.66 56.91
CA SER A 4 19.21 -12.20 57.17
C SER A 4 19.46 -11.36 55.89
N SER A 5 18.43 -10.62 55.48
CA SER A 5 18.35 -9.17 55.17
C SER A 5 19.58 -8.32 55.61
N ILE A 6 19.96 -7.14 55.07
CA ILE A 6 19.27 -6.04 54.37
C ILE A 6 20.32 -4.99 53.89
N ASN A 7 19.99 -4.28 52.80
CA ASN A 7 20.31 -2.89 52.39
C ASN A 7 21.69 -2.39 51.87
N THR A 8 21.51 -1.69 50.72
CA THR A 8 22.09 -0.41 50.26
C THR A 8 23.51 -0.36 49.69
N LEU A 9 23.59 -0.25 48.35
CA LEU A 9 24.12 0.94 47.66
C LEU A 9 23.76 0.85 46.15
N PHE A 10 22.75 1.63 45.75
CA PHE A 10 22.40 1.94 44.36
C PHE A 10 23.07 3.26 43.97
N ALA A 11 23.68 3.27 42.78
CA ALA A 11 24.25 4.36 41.95
C ALA A 11 25.63 3.89 41.46
N SER A 12 26.04 3.99 40.20
CA SER A 12 25.48 4.65 39.01
C SER A 12 26.42 4.29 37.87
N SER A 13 25.93 3.64 36.81
CA SER A 13 26.56 3.58 35.48
C SER A 13 25.51 3.09 34.48
N GLY A 14 24.53 3.95 34.19
CA GLY A 14 23.65 3.74 33.05
C GLY A 14 24.44 3.96 31.77
N LEU A 15 24.66 2.88 31.01
CA LEU A 15 24.84 3.03 29.57
C LEU A 15 23.45 3.33 29.00
N LEU A 16 23.30 4.55 28.48
CA LEU A 16 22.21 4.92 27.59
C LEU A 16 22.18 3.91 26.43
N PHE A 17 21.14 3.08 26.36
CA PHE A 17 20.67 2.59 25.08
C PHE A 17 19.96 3.78 24.43
N ALA A 18 20.66 4.46 23.53
CA ALA A 18 20.03 5.35 22.57
C ALA A 18 19.30 4.45 21.56
N SER A 19 18.02 4.19 21.82
CA SER A 19 17.07 3.76 20.80
C SER A 19 16.87 4.94 19.85
N PHE A 20 17.52 4.89 18.69
CA PHE A 20 17.20 5.79 17.59
C PHE A 20 15.86 5.33 16.99
N PRO A 21 14.85 6.20 16.82
CA PRO A 21 13.64 5.86 16.08
C PRO A 21 14.03 5.62 14.63
N CYS A 22 13.81 4.40 14.16
CA CYS A 22 14.15 3.98 12.82
C CYS A 22 12.90 4.14 11.94
N SER A 23 12.64 5.36 11.46
CA SER A 23 11.59 5.62 10.48
C SER A 23 12.05 5.15 9.10
N ILE A 24 11.92 3.84 8.88
CA ILE A 24 12.13 3.21 7.59
C ILE A 24 10.82 3.24 6.81
N THR A 25 10.79 3.94 5.68
CA THR A 25 9.72 3.92 4.67
C THR A 25 9.69 2.57 3.92
N ALA A 26 9.58 1.43 4.62
CA ALA A 26 9.48 0.09 4.03
C ALA A 26 8.04 -0.30 3.65
N GLY A 27 7.05 0.51 4.03
CA GLY A 27 5.63 0.15 4.00
C GLY A 27 4.95 0.14 2.64
N ARG A 28 5.50 0.81 1.62
CA ARG A 28 4.79 1.06 0.35
C ARG A 28 5.21 0.19 -0.81
N GLN A 29 5.63 -1.05 -0.61
CA GLN A 29 6.03 -1.88 -1.75
C GLN A 29 5.35 -3.22 -1.70
N HIS A 30 4.45 -3.46 -2.66
CA HIS A 30 4.14 -4.82 -3.06
C HIS A 30 5.43 -5.54 -3.48
N TRP A 31 5.46 -6.86 -3.32
CA TRP A 31 6.68 -7.67 -3.45
C TRP A 31 7.31 -7.70 -4.85
N PHE A 32 6.67 -7.05 -5.82
CA PHE A 32 7.12 -7.01 -7.18
C PHE A 32 7.89 -5.74 -7.59
N THR A 33 7.74 -4.63 -6.87
CA THR A 33 8.30 -3.32 -7.25
C THR A 33 9.38 -2.92 -6.27
N PHE A 34 10.55 -2.52 -6.78
CA PHE A 34 11.74 -2.22 -5.99
C PHE A 34 12.42 -0.95 -6.47
N THR A 35 12.91 -0.15 -5.54
CA THR A 35 13.69 1.07 -5.78
C THR A 35 14.97 1.04 -4.92
N GLY A 36 16.14 0.81 -5.53
CA GLY A 36 17.43 0.58 -4.82
C GLY A 36 18.62 1.38 -5.37
N LEU A 37 19.68 1.64 -4.59
CA LEU A 37 20.92 2.35 -5.02
C LEU A 37 22.00 1.28 -5.25
N VAL A 38 22.90 1.51 -6.19
CA VAL A 38 24.10 0.67 -6.37
C VAL A 38 25.17 1.07 -5.33
N GLN A 39 26.00 0.16 -4.83
CA GLN A 39 27.27 0.50 -4.17
C GLN A 39 28.43 -0.08 -4.98
N ASP A 40 29.54 0.65 -5.08
CA ASP A 40 30.69 0.39 -5.95
C ASP A 40 31.08 -1.10 -6.08
N GLY A 41 30.93 -1.64 -7.29
CA GLY A 41 31.59 -2.87 -7.74
C GLY A 41 31.09 -4.19 -7.13
N HIS A 42 30.01 -4.19 -6.35
CA HIS A 42 29.29 -5.41 -5.94
C HIS A 42 27.82 -5.32 -6.36
N LYS A 43 27.23 -6.46 -6.76
CA LYS A 43 25.77 -6.57 -6.85
C LYS A 43 25.20 -6.10 -5.49
N PRO A 44 24.27 -5.14 -5.47
CA PRO A 44 23.82 -4.53 -4.23
C PRO A 44 23.22 -5.61 -3.32
N LEU A 45 23.66 -5.67 -2.06
CA LEU A 45 22.94 -6.37 -1.00
C LEU A 45 21.79 -5.44 -0.57
N PRO A 46 20.52 -5.87 -0.64
CA PRO A 46 19.40 -5.01 -0.25
C PRO A 46 19.30 -4.99 1.28
N GLY A 47 19.31 -3.79 1.86
CA GLY A 47 19.32 -3.60 3.32
C GLY A 47 19.98 -2.30 3.78
N GLU A 48 20.67 -1.55 2.91
CA GLU A 48 21.02 -0.16 3.20
C GLU A 48 19.81 0.74 2.96
N ILE A 49 19.11 0.93 4.06
CA ILE A 49 18.11 1.95 4.28
C ILE A 49 18.89 3.10 4.87
N ASP A 50 18.87 4.27 4.20
CA ASP A 50 19.55 5.46 4.69
C ASP A 50 18.79 5.94 5.94
N GLN A 51 19.24 5.47 7.11
CA GLN A 51 18.91 6.11 8.38
C GLN A 51 19.45 7.52 8.28
N GLY A 52 18.62 8.54 8.52
CA GLY A 52 19.01 9.94 8.48
C GLY A 52 20.36 10.19 9.17
N GLN A 53 21.43 10.18 8.39
CA GLN A 53 22.80 10.44 8.82
C GLN A 53 23.16 11.80 8.27
N GLU A 54 23.36 12.73 9.18
CA GLU A 54 23.89 14.06 8.94
C GLU A 54 25.00 14.05 7.87
N ASN A 55 24.80 14.85 6.82
CA ASN A 55 25.83 15.51 6.02
C ASN A 55 27.06 14.68 5.58
N THR A 56 26.89 13.38 5.31
CA THR A 56 27.97 12.58 4.72
C THR A 56 27.79 12.53 3.21
N ILE A 57 28.72 13.19 2.50
CA ILE A 57 28.71 13.37 1.06
C ILE A 57 28.70 12.00 0.35
N ILE A 58 27.53 11.57 -0.17
CA ILE A 58 27.42 10.42 -1.07
C ILE A 58 27.98 10.85 -2.44
N PRO A 59 28.97 10.14 -3.03
CA PRO A 59 29.46 10.48 -4.36
C PRO A 59 28.37 10.26 -5.41
N ALA A 60 28.26 11.21 -6.35
CA ALA A 60 27.27 11.29 -7.43
C ALA A 60 27.38 10.17 -8.50
N ALA A 61 27.80 8.95 -8.15
CA ALA A 61 28.19 7.89 -9.06
C ALA A 61 27.28 6.64 -9.05
N ASN A 62 26.34 6.51 -8.09
CA ASN A 62 25.52 5.31 -7.96
C ASN A 62 24.08 5.54 -8.45
N PRO A 63 23.63 4.86 -9.51
CA PRO A 63 22.27 5.05 -10.01
C PRO A 63 21.23 4.42 -9.09
N ARG A 64 20.03 5.00 -9.03
CA ARG A 64 18.83 4.36 -8.47
C ARG A 64 18.17 3.50 -9.54
N LEU A 65 17.84 2.27 -9.19
CA LEU A 65 17.29 1.24 -10.06
C LEU A 65 15.80 1.01 -9.73
N PHE A 66 14.94 1.08 -10.74
CA PHE A 66 13.51 0.80 -10.66
C PHE A 66 13.20 -0.56 -11.27
N ASP A 67 12.49 -1.39 -10.51
CA ASP A 67 11.86 -2.61 -11.03
C ASP A 67 10.35 -2.41 -11.13
N LEU A 68 9.75 -2.81 -12.24
CA LEU A 68 8.35 -2.55 -12.56
C LEU A 68 7.61 -3.80 -13.03
N ILE A 69 6.29 -3.79 -12.85
CA ILE A 69 5.35 -4.78 -13.39
C ILE A 69 4.51 -4.16 -14.50
N ILE A 70 4.35 -4.90 -15.58
CA ILE A 70 3.37 -4.62 -16.62
C ILE A 70 2.37 -5.77 -16.68
N SER A 71 1.08 -5.46 -16.76
CA SER A 71 0.03 -6.43 -17.05
C SER A 71 -0.66 -6.09 -18.35
N LEU A 72 -0.45 -6.93 -19.37
CA LEU A 72 -1.03 -6.78 -20.70
C LEU A 72 -2.43 -7.36 -20.77
N HIS A 73 -3.30 -6.74 -21.56
CA HIS A 73 -4.65 -7.24 -21.83
C HIS A 73 -4.71 -8.52 -22.67
N ASN A 74 -3.63 -8.84 -23.37
CA ASN A 74 -3.54 -9.94 -24.31
C ASN A 74 -2.32 -10.85 -24.03
N SER A 75 -2.16 -11.87 -24.88
CA SER A 75 -1.04 -12.82 -24.87
C SER A 75 -0.30 -12.75 -26.22
N PRO A 76 0.56 -11.76 -26.46
CA PRO A 76 1.31 -11.67 -27.70
C PRO A 76 2.26 -12.88 -27.79
N ALA A 77 2.18 -13.64 -28.88
CA ALA A 77 3.10 -14.73 -29.15
C ALA A 77 4.53 -14.20 -29.37
N GLY A 78 5.55 -14.97 -28.99
CA GLY A 78 6.96 -14.59 -29.15
C GLY A 78 7.91 -15.39 -28.27
N ASP A 79 9.13 -14.87 -28.07
CA ASP A 79 10.20 -15.52 -27.32
C ASP A 79 10.14 -15.18 -25.83
N ASP A 80 9.37 -16.00 -25.10
CA ASP A 80 9.20 -15.89 -23.64
C ASP A 80 10.52 -16.02 -22.83
N ASP A 81 11.63 -16.37 -23.48
CA ASP A 81 12.96 -16.48 -22.87
C ASP A 81 13.90 -15.30 -23.19
N GLY A 82 13.43 -14.31 -23.96
CA GLY A 82 14.17 -13.09 -24.33
C GLY A 82 15.46 -13.33 -25.14
N SER A 83 15.68 -14.55 -25.63
CA SER A 83 16.96 -14.95 -26.24
C SER A 83 17.09 -14.56 -27.71
N THR A 84 16.03 -14.02 -28.34
CA THR A 84 15.93 -13.83 -29.78
C THR A 84 15.29 -12.52 -30.23
N GLN A 85 15.31 -11.46 -29.40
CA GLN A 85 14.79 -10.12 -29.73
C GLN A 85 15.10 -9.69 -31.18
N GLY A 86 14.06 -9.47 -32.00
CA GLY A 86 14.16 -9.06 -33.40
C GLY A 86 14.64 -10.13 -34.39
N THR A 87 14.79 -11.39 -33.98
CA THR A 87 15.22 -12.51 -34.84
C THR A 87 14.16 -13.60 -35.04
N ASP A 88 13.13 -13.64 -34.19
CA ASP A 88 11.97 -14.53 -34.37
C ASP A 88 10.80 -13.79 -35.06
N PRO A 89 10.38 -14.19 -36.28
CA PRO A 89 9.18 -13.64 -36.91
C PRO A 89 7.89 -13.79 -36.07
N GLY A 90 7.88 -14.71 -35.10
CA GLY A 90 6.79 -14.93 -34.15
C GLY A 90 6.68 -13.88 -33.04
N SER A 91 7.71 -13.08 -32.77
CA SER A 91 7.79 -12.14 -31.62
C SER A 91 7.46 -10.68 -31.95
N ALA A 92 6.96 -10.38 -33.15
CA ALA A 92 6.86 -9.01 -33.66
C ALA A 92 6.05 -8.03 -32.77
N ASP A 93 5.07 -8.50 -32.01
CA ASP A 93 4.33 -7.66 -31.05
C ASP A 93 5.04 -7.55 -29.70
N GLN A 94 5.72 -8.61 -29.24
CA GLN A 94 6.60 -8.55 -28.06
C GLN A 94 7.76 -7.57 -28.30
N ASP A 95 8.41 -7.63 -29.47
CA ASP A 95 9.50 -6.72 -29.87
C ASP A 95 9.08 -5.24 -29.79
N LYS A 96 7.82 -4.91 -30.15
CA LYS A 96 7.31 -3.53 -30.06
C LYS A 96 7.17 -3.09 -28.62
N ILE A 97 6.60 -3.92 -27.76
CA ILE A 97 6.43 -3.66 -26.33
C ILE A 97 7.80 -3.48 -25.67
N GLU A 98 8.74 -4.37 -25.97
CA GLU A 98 10.11 -4.26 -25.46
C GLU A 98 10.79 -2.97 -25.89
N LYS A 99 10.59 -2.56 -27.15
CA LYS A 99 11.12 -1.30 -27.66
C LYS A 99 10.49 -0.08 -26.98
N ILE A 100 9.20 -0.13 -26.64
CA ILE A 100 8.52 0.89 -25.83
C ILE A 100 9.19 1.02 -24.46
N ILE A 101 9.39 -0.10 -23.76
CA ILE A 101 10.04 -0.16 -22.44
C ILE A 101 11.48 0.38 -22.51
N GLN A 102 12.20 0.05 -23.57
CA GLN A 102 13.55 0.57 -23.80
C GLN A 102 13.59 2.10 -23.96
N TYR A 103 12.62 2.70 -24.67
CA TYR A 103 12.53 4.16 -24.79
C TYR A 103 12.04 4.83 -23.51
N MET A 104 11.17 4.17 -22.75
CA MET A 104 10.83 4.61 -21.39
C MET A 104 12.09 4.68 -20.51
N ALA A 105 12.96 3.67 -20.56
CA ALA A 105 14.23 3.67 -19.83
C ALA A 105 15.15 4.84 -20.22
N ASP A 106 15.22 5.16 -21.52
CA ASP A 106 15.95 6.34 -22.01
C ASP A 106 15.38 7.64 -21.45
N GLY A 107 14.04 7.78 -21.46
CA GLY A 107 13.35 8.97 -20.97
C GLY A 107 13.59 9.20 -19.48
N VAL A 108 13.47 8.15 -18.65
CA VAL A 108 13.70 8.23 -17.20
C VAL A 108 15.14 8.62 -16.90
N TYR A 109 16.09 8.05 -17.63
CA TYR A 109 17.50 8.37 -17.47
C TYR A 109 17.80 9.83 -17.81
N GLU A 110 17.25 10.36 -18.90
CA GLU A 110 17.43 11.78 -19.25
C GLU A 110 16.72 12.72 -18.26
N ALA A 111 15.46 12.44 -17.90
CA ALA A 111 14.64 13.26 -17.01
C ALA A 111 15.27 13.44 -15.62
N THR A 112 16.05 12.45 -15.17
CA THR A 112 16.71 12.42 -13.85
C THR A 112 18.21 12.71 -13.94
N GLU A 113 18.65 13.32 -15.03
CA GLU A 113 20.05 13.77 -15.19
C GLU A 113 21.06 12.61 -15.07
N GLY A 114 20.64 11.40 -15.48
CA GLY A 114 21.42 10.17 -15.49
C GLY A 114 21.44 9.39 -14.17
N VAL A 115 20.66 9.81 -13.16
CA VAL A 115 20.70 9.19 -11.83
C VAL A 115 19.77 7.98 -11.72
N HIS A 116 18.60 7.99 -12.35
CA HIS A 116 17.65 6.89 -12.26
C HIS A 116 17.65 6.02 -13.52
N LYS A 117 17.50 4.71 -13.35
CA LYS A 117 17.43 3.73 -14.44
C LYS A 117 16.32 2.72 -14.20
N ILE A 118 15.72 2.25 -15.29
CA ILE A 118 14.85 1.06 -15.26
C ILE A 118 15.74 -0.18 -15.33
N ARG A 119 15.54 -1.10 -14.38
CA ARG A 119 16.28 -2.35 -14.28
C ARG A 119 15.42 -3.53 -14.72
N GLN A 120 14.59 -4.12 -13.87
CA GLN A 120 13.80 -5.28 -14.28
C GLN A 120 12.35 -4.91 -14.58
N VAL A 121 11.85 -5.28 -15.77
CA VAL A 121 10.44 -5.14 -16.14
C VAL A 121 9.82 -6.51 -16.31
N ARG A 122 8.91 -6.88 -15.42
CA ARG A 122 8.20 -8.18 -15.46
C ARG A 122 6.85 -8.01 -16.13
N ILE A 123 6.60 -8.77 -17.19
CA ILE A 123 5.40 -8.67 -18.00
C ILE A 123 4.50 -9.87 -17.76
N PHE A 124 3.31 -9.62 -17.23
CA PHE A 124 2.21 -10.57 -17.15
C PHE A 124 1.25 -10.39 -18.34
N ARG A 125 0.58 -11.46 -18.74
CA ARG A 125 -0.34 -11.51 -19.88
C ARG A 125 -1.78 -11.75 -19.44
N ASP A 126 -2.71 -11.55 -20.36
CA ASP A 126 -4.13 -11.89 -20.17
C ASP A 126 -4.72 -11.27 -18.90
N LYS A 127 -4.32 -10.02 -18.60
CA LYS A 127 -4.69 -9.24 -17.41
C LYS A 127 -4.37 -9.94 -16.08
N LYS A 128 -3.40 -10.85 -16.07
CA LYS A 128 -2.91 -11.39 -14.80
C LYS A 128 -2.12 -10.34 -14.05
N LYS A 129 -2.30 -10.30 -12.72
CA LYS A 129 -1.72 -9.30 -11.83
C LYS A 129 -2.07 -7.86 -12.20
N HIS A 130 -3.13 -7.65 -12.97
CA HIS A 130 -3.53 -6.32 -13.44
C HIS A 130 -3.89 -5.39 -12.27
N ASP A 131 -4.45 -5.96 -11.21
CA ASP A 131 -4.80 -5.34 -9.93
C ASP A 131 -3.60 -4.80 -9.14
N VAL A 132 -2.41 -5.37 -9.33
CA VAL A 132 -1.18 -5.01 -8.62
C VAL A 132 -0.04 -4.58 -9.55
N ALA A 133 -0.29 -4.39 -10.85
CA ALA A 133 0.73 -3.98 -11.80
C ALA A 133 1.06 -2.50 -11.66
N ASP A 134 2.32 -2.07 -11.77
CA ASP A 134 2.60 -0.63 -11.84
C ASP A 134 2.04 -0.03 -13.13
N ILE A 135 2.06 -0.79 -14.24
CA ILE A 135 1.51 -0.40 -15.54
C ILE A 135 0.42 -1.40 -15.96
N ARG A 136 -0.82 -0.93 -16.04
CA ARG A 136 -1.94 -1.63 -16.67
C ARG A 136 -1.95 -1.28 -18.15
N TRP A 137 -1.88 -2.29 -19.02
CA TRP A 137 -1.82 -2.08 -20.46
C TRP A 137 -3.02 -2.70 -21.16
N ASP A 138 -3.91 -1.84 -21.68
CA ASP A 138 -5.17 -2.22 -22.32
C ASP A 138 -5.23 -1.94 -23.82
N GLU A 139 -6.26 -2.41 -24.53
CA GLU A 139 -6.33 -2.25 -25.98
C GLU A 139 -6.54 -0.79 -26.41
N LEU A 140 -7.42 -0.05 -25.73
CA LEU A 140 -7.85 1.28 -26.15
C LEU A 140 -8.24 2.14 -24.94
N GLY A 141 -7.63 3.32 -24.85
CA GLY A 141 -7.95 4.29 -23.81
C GLY A 141 -7.05 5.51 -23.87
N HIS A 142 -7.13 6.36 -22.85
CA HIS A 142 -6.34 7.58 -22.75
C HIS A 142 -5.24 7.35 -21.71
N PRO A 143 -3.94 7.36 -22.08
CA PRO A 143 -2.86 7.13 -21.13
C PRO A 143 -2.91 8.12 -19.96
N ALA A 144 -2.76 7.62 -18.74
CA ALA A 144 -2.87 8.45 -17.55
C ALA A 144 -2.21 7.76 -16.34
N ALA A 145 -2.00 8.49 -15.24
CA ALA A 145 -1.45 7.91 -14.03
C ALA A 145 -2.09 8.46 -12.75
N ASN A 146 -2.12 7.61 -11.73
CA ASN A 146 -2.31 8.06 -10.36
C ASN A 146 -1.07 8.83 -9.87
N LEU A 147 -1.30 9.80 -8.97
CA LEU A 147 -0.21 10.54 -8.32
C LEU A 147 0.39 9.71 -7.16
N ASN A 148 1.71 9.74 -6.98
CA ASN A 148 2.41 9.09 -5.86
C ASN A 148 2.12 7.58 -5.71
N GLY A 149 1.86 6.89 -6.82
CA GLY A 149 1.41 5.50 -6.81
C GLY A 149 2.51 4.44 -6.71
N ILE A 150 3.79 4.80 -6.86
CA ILE A 150 4.87 3.80 -6.91
C ILE A 150 4.89 2.88 -5.68
N GLY A 151 4.69 1.58 -5.94
CA GLY A 151 4.67 0.52 -4.93
C GLY A 151 3.37 0.41 -4.12
N ASP A 152 2.41 1.31 -4.32
CA ASP A 152 1.08 1.26 -3.72
C ASP A 152 0.17 0.31 -4.53
N SER A 153 -0.35 -0.72 -3.87
CA SER A 153 -1.28 -1.65 -4.49
C SER A 153 -2.60 -0.94 -4.78
N GLY A 154 -2.98 -0.85 -6.05
CA GLY A 154 -4.23 -0.21 -6.50
C GLY A 154 -4.05 1.12 -7.23
N LEU A 155 -2.85 1.72 -7.17
CA LEU A 155 -2.49 2.88 -8.00
C LEU A 155 -1.68 2.43 -9.20
N HIS A 156 -1.96 3.01 -10.37
CA HIS A 156 -1.44 2.52 -11.65
C HIS A 156 -1.05 3.65 -12.61
N ILE A 157 -0.15 3.31 -13.52
CA ILE A 157 -0.07 3.92 -14.84
C ILE A 157 -0.98 3.13 -15.78
N PHE A 158 -1.88 3.82 -16.47
CA PHE A 158 -2.76 3.28 -17.49
C PHE A 158 -2.13 3.53 -18.85
N MET A 159 -1.76 2.46 -19.54
CA MET A 159 -1.17 2.47 -20.88
C MET A 159 -2.06 1.68 -21.84
N TYR A 160 -1.93 1.95 -23.14
CA TYR A 160 -2.79 1.32 -24.14
C TYR A 160 -2.06 0.98 -25.44
N ASP A 161 -2.57 0.00 -26.19
CA ASP A 161 -2.13 -0.23 -27.58
C ASP A 161 -2.52 0.95 -28.47
N LYS A 162 -3.70 1.54 -28.22
CA LYS A 162 -4.21 2.70 -28.93
C LYS A 162 -4.56 3.82 -27.96
N PHE A 163 -3.97 4.98 -28.20
CA PHE A 163 -4.33 6.22 -27.55
C PHE A 163 -5.63 6.75 -28.17
N LYS A 164 -6.74 6.53 -27.47
CA LYS A 164 -8.06 7.02 -27.80
C LYS A 164 -8.07 8.55 -27.89
N ASN A 165 -8.51 9.09 -29.03
CA ASN A 165 -8.46 10.52 -29.34
C ASN A 165 -7.05 11.16 -29.23
N GLY A 166 -5.99 10.37 -29.33
CA GLY A 166 -4.61 10.86 -29.16
C GLY A 166 -4.18 11.89 -30.21
N ALA A 167 -4.88 12.01 -31.34
CA ALA A 167 -4.66 13.04 -32.36
C ALA A 167 -5.87 13.96 -32.55
N GLY A 168 -6.68 14.11 -31.49
CA GLY A 168 -7.92 14.89 -31.48
C GLY A 168 -9.18 14.02 -31.43
N THR A 169 -10.32 14.66 -31.21
CA THR A 169 -11.61 13.97 -31.01
C THR A 169 -11.96 13.04 -32.19
N GLY A 170 -12.10 11.75 -31.92
CA GLY A 170 -12.44 10.70 -32.88
C GLY A 170 -11.25 10.14 -33.67
N ILE A 171 -10.01 10.54 -33.36
CA ILE A 171 -8.80 10.10 -34.05
C ILE A 171 -7.87 9.41 -33.04
N ASP A 172 -7.91 8.08 -33.05
CA ASP A 172 -7.06 7.24 -32.21
C ASP A 172 -5.66 7.12 -32.80
N VAL A 173 -4.64 7.02 -31.94
CA VAL A 173 -3.25 6.85 -32.33
C VAL A 173 -2.76 5.47 -31.91
N ASP A 174 -2.17 4.73 -32.85
CA ASP A 174 -1.57 3.42 -32.61
C ASP A 174 -0.20 3.59 -31.94
N LEU A 175 -0.13 3.28 -30.65
CA LEU A 175 1.09 3.40 -29.83
C LEU A 175 2.07 2.26 -30.11
N LEU A 176 1.59 1.09 -30.53
CA LEU A 176 2.44 -0.03 -30.93
C LEU A 176 3.17 0.24 -32.27
N ALA A 177 2.54 1.03 -33.15
CA ALA A 177 3.17 1.50 -34.38
C ALA A 177 4.25 2.58 -34.15
N ASP A 178 4.32 3.12 -32.92
CA ASP A 178 5.20 4.21 -32.57
C ASP A 178 5.89 4.05 -31.19
N PRO A 179 6.84 3.10 -31.09
CA PRO A 179 7.42 2.74 -29.81
C PRO A 179 8.11 3.88 -29.06
N MET A 180 8.70 4.84 -29.77
CA MET A 180 9.42 5.95 -29.13
C MET A 180 8.48 6.92 -28.43
N GLY A 181 7.36 7.26 -29.06
CA GLY A 181 6.37 8.16 -28.47
C GLY A 181 5.61 7.51 -27.31
N ALA A 182 5.27 6.23 -27.48
CA ALA A 182 4.71 5.42 -26.41
C ALA A 182 5.66 5.28 -25.21
N GLY A 183 6.96 5.05 -25.44
CA GLY A 183 7.96 4.97 -24.37
C GLY A 183 8.11 6.27 -23.59
N PHE A 184 8.17 7.42 -24.27
CA PHE A 184 8.21 8.71 -23.59
C PHE A 184 6.87 9.10 -22.95
N THR A 185 5.75 8.56 -23.44
CA THR A 185 4.45 8.69 -22.75
C THR A 185 4.51 7.98 -21.40
N LEU A 186 5.04 6.76 -21.34
CA LEU A 186 5.28 6.09 -20.05
C LEU A 186 6.23 6.87 -19.14
N THR A 187 7.26 7.53 -19.68
CA THR A 187 8.14 8.40 -18.88
C THR A 187 7.39 9.59 -18.29
N HIS A 188 6.51 10.24 -19.06
CA HIS A 188 5.64 11.31 -18.57
C HIS A 188 4.75 10.81 -17.41
N GLU A 189 4.06 9.69 -17.61
CA GLU A 189 3.19 9.09 -16.60
C GLU A 189 3.95 8.65 -15.33
N LEU A 190 5.19 8.16 -15.49
CA LEU A 190 6.07 7.87 -14.36
C LEU A 190 6.43 9.14 -13.56
N GLY A 191 6.41 10.31 -14.19
CA GLY A 191 6.48 11.63 -13.55
C GLY A 191 5.45 11.80 -12.43
N HIS A 192 4.19 11.47 -12.72
CA HIS A 192 3.11 11.49 -11.72
C HIS A 192 3.24 10.34 -10.73
N TYR A 193 3.45 9.13 -11.25
CA TYR A 193 3.37 7.90 -10.49
C TYR A 193 4.52 7.73 -9.48
N ALA A 194 5.76 7.94 -9.91
CA ALA A 194 6.94 7.75 -9.07
C ALA A 194 7.41 9.02 -8.37
N TYR A 195 7.26 10.18 -9.02
CA TYR A 195 7.84 11.44 -8.51
C TYR A 195 6.82 12.43 -7.97
N GLY A 196 5.52 12.14 -8.07
CA GLY A 196 4.48 13.04 -7.57
C GLY A 196 4.41 14.38 -8.30
N LEU A 197 4.94 14.46 -9.52
CA LEU A 197 4.89 15.68 -10.31
C LEU A 197 3.50 15.88 -10.91
N LYS A 198 3.19 17.10 -11.33
CA LYS A 198 1.94 17.49 -11.99
C LYS A 198 2.22 18.03 -13.38
N ASP A 199 1.16 18.08 -14.17
CA ASP A 199 1.21 18.55 -15.55
C ASP A 199 1.65 20.00 -15.67
N GLU A 200 2.41 20.25 -16.74
CA GLU A 200 2.93 21.56 -17.12
C GLU A 200 2.47 22.02 -18.50
N TYR A 201 1.46 21.36 -19.06
CA TYR A 201 0.71 21.84 -20.22
C TYR A 201 -0.55 22.61 -19.77
N GLU A 202 -1.30 23.18 -20.73
CA GLU A 202 -2.51 23.95 -20.43
C GLU A 202 -3.66 23.01 -20.07
N LEU A 203 -3.91 22.78 -18.77
CA LEU A 203 -5.04 21.99 -18.27
C LEU A 203 -6.29 22.84 -18.01
N SER A 204 -6.09 24.13 -17.72
CA SER A 204 -7.16 25.07 -17.39
C SER A 204 -6.94 26.42 -18.07
N PRO A 205 -8.02 27.15 -18.42
CA PRO A 205 -7.88 28.46 -19.04
C PRO A 205 -7.01 29.40 -18.22
N GLY A 206 -5.91 29.87 -18.81
CA GLY A 206 -4.95 30.76 -18.15
C GLY A 206 -3.64 30.09 -17.70
N ASP A 207 -3.54 28.77 -17.84
CA ASP A 207 -2.28 28.06 -17.69
C ASP A 207 -1.30 28.45 -18.81
N VAL A 208 -0.02 28.52 -18.48
CA VAL A 208 1.06 28.86 -19.43
C VAL A 208 2.02 27.67 -19.47
N PRO A 209 2.07 26.89 -20.57
CA PRO A 209 2.89 25.70 -20.64
C PRO A 209 4.38 25.94 -20.45
N VAL A 210 5.08 25.00 -19.81
CA VAL A 210 6.56 25.05 -19.68
C VAL A 210 7.20 24.43 -20.91
N ILE A 211 8.04 25.19 -21.63
CA ILE A 211 8.62 24.74 -22.89
C ILE A 211 10.15 24.74 -22.84
N PRO A 212 10.82 23.61 -23.15
CA PRO A 212 10.25 22.25 -23.18
C PRO A 212 10.26 21.61 -21.79
N SER A 213 9.41 20.62 -21.60
CA SER A 213 9.31 19.80 -20.38
C SER A 213 8.62 18.49 -20.75
N ILE A 214 9.06 17.38 -20.17
CA ILE A 214 8.37 16.10 -20.37
C ILE A 214 6.97 16.13 -19.76
N MET A 215 6.78 16.87 -18.67
CA MET A 215 5.46 17.11 -18.07
C MET A 215 4.58 18.06 -18.90
N ASN A 216 5.10 18.61 -20.01
CA ASN A 216 4.32 19.35 -21.00
C ASN A 216 4.04 18.51 -22.26
N SER A 217 5.06 17.97 -22.92
CA SER A 217 4.84 17.16 -24.13
C SER A 217 6.01 16.23 -24.46
N GLN A 218 5.76 14.93 -24.35
CA GLN A 218 6.67 13.85 -24.75
C GLN A 218 6.85 13.74 -26.27
N TRP A 219 5.84 14.13 -27.05
CA TRP A 219 5.82 13.95 -28.51
C TRP A 219 6.86 14.80 -29.24
N LEU A 220 7.24 15.93 -28.63
CA LEU A 220 8.17 16.89 -29.23
C LEU A 220 9.64 16.50 -29.05
N ALA A 221 9.93 15.43 -28.28
CA ALA A 221 11.27 14.85 -28.19
C ALA A 221 11.72 14.15 -29.47
N ARG A 222 10.77 13.72 -30.33
CA ARG A 222 11.04 12.84 -31.48
C ARG A 222 10.47 13.36 -32.80
N ASN A 223 11.01 12.88 -33.90
CA ASN A 223 10.43 13.07 -35.24
C ASN A 223 9.30 12.07 -35.49
N GLU A 224 8.10 12.55 -35.81
CA GLU A 224 6.93 11.70 -36.06
C GLU A 224 7.14 10.69 -37.22
N ALA A 225 7.77 11.12 -38.32
CA ALA A 225 7.90 10.29 -39.52
C ALA A 225 9.06 9.28 -39.44
N SER A 226 10.19 9.67 -38.85
CA SER A 226 11.38 8.82 -38.75
C SER A 226 11.50 8.08 -37.41
N GLN A 227 10.68 8.42 -36.41
CA GLN A 227 10.76 7.90 -35.04
C GLN A 227 12.18 7.95 -34.47
N THR A 228 12.88 9.05 -34.75
CA THR A 228 14.22 9.34 -34.24
C THR A 228 14.15 10.46 -33.22
N LEU A 229 14.98 10.40 -32.18
CA LEU A 229 15.15 11.48 -31.22
C LEU A 229 15.63 12.75 -31.95
N VAL A 230 14.94 13.88 -31.74
CA VAL A 230 15.28 15.17 -32.35
C VAL A 230 15.67 16.23 -31.32
N ASP A 231 15.09 16.16 -30.13
CA ASP A 231 15.36 17.13 -29.07
C ASP A 231 15.15 16.52 -27.68
N ALA A 232 16.21 15.92 -27.13
CA ALA A 232 16.20 15.25 -25.81
C ALA A 232 15.79 16.18 -24.66
N ARG A 233 15.84 17.49 -24.89
CA ARG A 233 15.42 18.51 -23.93
C ARG A 233 13.93 18.42 -23.55
N TRP A 234 13.09 17.86 -24.42
CA TRP A 234 11.69 17.56 -24.09
C TRP A 234 11.51 16.39 -23.13
N LEU A 235 12.59 15.66 -22.81
CA LEU A 235 12.57 14.60 -21.81
C LEU A 235 12.91 15.14 -20.40
N GLN A 236 13.28 16.42 -20.27
CA GLN A 236 13.67 17.03 -19.00
C GLN A 236 12.48 17.52 -18.17
N PHE A 237 12.63 17.53 -16.84
CA PHE A 237 11.71 18.21 -15.93
C PHE A 237 11.97 19.73 -15.88
N SER A 238 10.97 20.52 -15.51
CA SER A 238 11.12 21.98 -15.38
C SER A 238 11.98 22.41 -14.20
N ILE A 239 12.57 23.60 -14.31
CA ILE A 239 13.49 24.17 -13.32
C ILE A 239 12.95 25.50 -12.76
N LYS A 240 13.59 25.95 -11.66
CA LYS A 240 13.29 27.23 -11.04
C LYS A 240 13.34 28.38 -12.03
N ASN A 241 12.36 29.27 -11.96
CA ASN A 241 12.37 30.51 -12.73
C ASN A 241 13.41 31.48 -12.16
N GLN A 242 14.42 31.83 -12.99
CA GLN A 242 15.50 32.75 -12.60
C GLN A 242 15.22 34.21 -12.98
N ASN A 243 14.14 34.51 -13.72
CA ASN A 243 13.77 35.88 -14.11
C ASN A 243 12.26 36.03 -14.39
N GLU A 244 11.55 36.72 -13.50
CA GLU A 244 10.10 36.94 -13.60
C GLU A 244 9.66 37.74 -14.84
N THR A 245 10.58 38.49 -15.45
CA THR A 245 10.28 39.36 -16.61
C THR A 245 10.54 38.70 -17.96
N HIS A 246 11.31 37.60 -17.97
CA HIS A 246 11.64 36.83 -19.18
C HIS A 246 11.91 35.36 -18.78
N PRO A 247 10.90 34.48 -18.75
CA PRO A 247 11.15 33.07 -18.50
C PRO A 247 12.07 32.53 -19.60
N GLY A 248 13.20 31.95 -19.19
CA GLY A 248 14.00 31.14 -20.09
C GLY A 248 13.21 29.90 -20.55
N LEU A 249 13.68 29.19 -21.57
CA LEU A 249 13.19 27.85 -21.86
C LEU A 249 13.34 26.98 -20.58
N TYR A 250 12.52 25.92 -20.40
CA TYR A 250 12.52 24.99 -19.25
C TYR A 250 12.07 25.56 -17.90
N GLN A 251 11.83 26.87 -17.79
CA GLN A 251 11.55 27.50 -16.50
C GLN A 251 10.06 27.44 -16.15
N ASN A 252 9.78 27.18 -14.88
CA ASN A 252 8.44 27.26 -14.34
C ASN A 252 7.80 28.62 -14.63
N THR A 253 6.67 28.59 -15.33
CA THR A 253 5.91 29.79 -15.73
C THR A 253 5.09 30.38 -14.59
N LYS A 254 5.06 29.71 -13.43
CA LYS A 254 4.21 29.97 -12.27
C LYS A 254 2.70 29.86 -12.55
N LYS A 255 2.34 29.29 -13.70
CA LYS A 255 0.96 29.16 -14.18
C LYS A 255 0.72 27.77 -14.74
N THR A 256 1.11 26.75 -13.97
CA THR A 256 0.90 25.33 -14.29
C THR A 256 0.18 24.66 -13.13
N ALA A 257 -0.31 23.44 -13.34
CA ALA A 257 -0.83 22.62 -12.24
C ALA A 257 0.27 22.37 -11.18
N GLN A 258 1.51 22.07 -11.62
CA GLN A 258 2.68 21.95 -10.74
C GLN A 258 2.85 23.18 -9.82
N HIS A 259 2.81 24.39 -10.36
CA HIS A 259 2.97 25.58 -9.52
C HIS A 259 1.76 25.88 -8.66
N ARG A 260 0.54 25.57 -9.09
CA ARG A 260 -0.63 25.74 -8.21
C ARG A 260 -0.57 24.82 -7.00
N GLU A 261 -0.14 23.59 -7.21
CA GLU A 261 -0.06 22.58 -6.16
C GLU A 261 1.11 22.84 -5.22
N TYR A 262 2.32 23.01 -5.79
CA TYR A 262 3.56 23.04 -5.02
C TYR A 262 4.21 24.43 -4.92
N SER A 263 3.69 25.44 -5.62
CA SER A 263 4.34 26.78 -5.75
C SER A 263 5.78 26.72 -6.29
N GLU A 264 6.12 25.65 -7.00
CA GLU A 264 7.49 25.28 -7.36
C GLU A 264 7.56 24.70 -8.77
N SER A 265 8.78 24.63 -9.33
CA SER A 265 9.08 23.82 -10.53
C SER A 265 9.19 22.34 -10.17
N CYS A 266 9.18 21.46 -11.17
CA CYS A 266 9.39 20.03 -10.95
C CYS A 266 10.72 19.76 -10.22
N TRP A 267 11.84 20.37 -10.64
CA TRP A 267 13.14 20.19 -9.99
C TRP A 267 13.21 20.80 -8.59
N GLU A 268 12.54 21.94 -8.33
CA GLU A 268 12.45 22.47 -6.96
C GLU A 268 11.75 21.48 -6.04
N THR A 269 10.67 20.86 -6.52
CA THR A 269 9.95 19.81 -5.81
C THR A 269 10.84 18.57 -5.63
N LEU A 270 11.48 18.05 -6.67
CA LEU A 270 12.37 16.87 -6.60
C LEU A 270 13.59 17.06 -5.69
N SER A 271 14.15 18.27 -5.63
CA SER A 271 15.40 18.55 -4.92
C SER A 271 15.20 18.82 -3.42
N ARG A 272 13.96 19.00 -2.97
CA ARG A 272 13.66 19.22 -1.55
C ARG A 272 13.08 17.96 -0.91
N GLY A 273 13.35 17.82 0.38
CA GLY A 273 12.63 16.87 1.23
C GLY A 273 11.16 17.23 1.36
N ASN A 274 10.42 16.41 2.10
CA ASN A 274 9.05 16.73 2.45
C ASN A 274 9.03 17.96 3.38
N THR A 275 8.16 18.92 3.06
CA THR A 275 7.94 20.12 3.90
C THR A 275 7.03 19.82 5.07
N ILE A 276 6.97 20.71 6.07
CA ILE A 276 5.97 20.62 7.15
C ILE A 276 4.56 20.46 6.59
N PHE A 277 4.15 21.23 5.59
CA PHE A 277 2.80 21.09 5.02
C PHE A 277 2.59 19.72 4.37
N GLU A 278 3.60 19.16 3.71
CA GLU A 278 3.47 17.81 3.15
C GLU A 278 3.37 16.76 4.26
N HIS A 279 4.22 16.81 5.29
CA HIS A 279 4.06 15.92 6.46
C HIS A 279 2.67 16.08 7.11
N VAL A 280 2.24 17.33 7.32
CA VAL A 280 0.94 17.71 7.90
C VAL A 280 -0.22 17.21 7.04
N TRP A 281 -0.20 17.52 5.75
CA TRP A 281 -1.23 17.18 4.77
C TRP A 281 -1.31 15.67 4.57
N TYR A 282 -0.19 14.98 4.35
CA TYR A 282 -0.19 13.54 4.10
C TYR A 282 -0.60 12.73 5.33
N ALA A 283 -0.13 13.10 6.54
CA ALA A 283 -0.51 12.42 7.77
C ALA A 283 -2.00 12.57 8.09
N LEU A 284 -2.57 13.77 7.88
CA LEU A 284 -4.00 13.99 8.09
C LEU A 284 -4.84 13.33 7.03
N THR A 285 -4.58 13.63 5.76
CA THR A 285 -5.47 13.32 4.65
C THR A 285 -5.35 11.88 4.17
N GLY A 286 -4.63 11.03 4.92
CA GLY A 286 -4.34 9.66 4.53
C GLY A 286 -3.62 9.55 3.19
N SER A 287 -3.20 10.68 2.61
CA SER A 287 -2.65 10.71 1.27
C SER A 287 -1.28 10.08 1.24
N ALA A 288 -1.00 9.42 0.14
CA ALA A 288 0.34 8.98 -0.18
C ALA A 288 1.30 10.19 -0.21
N ALA A 289 2.09 10.36 0.86
CA ALA A 289 3.31 11.16 0.81
C ALA A 289 4.15 10.85 -0.44
N ARG A 290 4.62 11.90 -1.10
CA ARG A 290 5.52 11.75 -2.23
C ARG A 290 6.78 11.00 -1.79
N VAL A 291 7.24 10.07 -2.62
CA VAL A 291 8.53 9.41 -2.40
C VAL A 291 9.64 10.43 -2.67
N VAL A 292 10.50 10.67 -1.67
CA VAL A 292 11.64 11.58 -1.78
C VAL A 292 12.85 10.79 -2.28
N TYR A 293 13.56 11.36 -3.24
CA TYR A 293 14.81 10.83 -3.80
C TYR A 293 15.94 11.84 -3.53
N PRO A 294 16.58 11.81 -2.35
CA PRO A 294 17.57 12.81 -1.94
C PRO A 294 18.74 12.97 -2.91
N GLU A 295 19.10 11.90 -3.61
CA GLU A 295 20.16 11.88 -4.62
C GLU A 295 19.90 12.86 -5.78
N LEU A 296 18.64 13.17 -6.08
CA LEU A 296 18.27 14.11 -7.15
C LEU A 296 18.72 15.55 -6.84
N ALA A 297 18.76 15.95 -5.57
CA ALA A 297 19.23 17.28 -5.18
C ALA A 297 20.68 17.54 -5.62
N ASN A 298 21.50 16.49 -5.71
CA ASN A 298 22.91 16.58 -6.11
C ASN A 298 23.11 16.80 -7.61
N VAL A 299 22.09 16.51 -8.42
CA VAL A 299 22.13 16.62 -9.88
C VAL A 299 21.20 17.69 -10.43
N ALA A 300 20.52 18.43 -9.56
CA ALA A 300 19.60 19.49 -9.93
C ALA A 300 20.26 20.50 -10.90
N PRO A 301 19.67 20.73 -12.08
CA PRO A 301 20.26 21.58 -13.11
C PRO A 301 20.30 23.06 -12.70
N SER A 302 21.42 23.74 -12.96
CA SER A 302 21.69 25.11 -12.50
C SER A 302 21.36 26.24 -13.50
N GLY A 303 20.39 26.01 -14.40
CA GLY A 303 19.85 27.07 -15.29
C GLY A 303 20.46 27.16 -16.69
N THR A 304 21.15 26.12 -17.17
CA THR A 304 21.69 26.08 -18.54
C THR A 304 20.85 25.18 -19.46
N ASN A 305 20.42 25.72 -20.61
CA ASN A 305 19.56 25.10 -21.64
C ASN A 305 20.17 23.88 -22.40
N THR A 306 21.06 23.10 -21.80
CA THR A 306 21.75 21.98 -22.44
C THR A 306 21.30 20.65 -21.85
N PRO A 307 20.78 19.70 -22.66
CA PRO A 307 20.53 18.34 -22.19
C PRO A 307 21.86 17.74 -21.73
N ARG A 308 21.86 17.08 -20.57
CA ARG A 308 23.10 16.64 -19.92
C ARG A 308 23.59 15.29 -20.44
N VAL A 309 22.71 14.45 -21.01
CA VAL A 309 23.10 13.16 -21.64
C VAL A 309 22.99 13.25 -23.17
N PRO A 310 24.03 13.76 -23.86
CA PRO A 310 23.99 13.94 -25.33
C PRO A 310 24.03 12.63 -26.15
N ASP A 311 24.10 11.44 -25.52
CA ASP A 311 24.37 10.16 -26.19
C ASP A 311 23.38 9.06 -25.77
N LEU A 312 22.08 9.33 -25.80
CA LEU A 312 21.07 8.27 -25.63
C LEU A 312 21.13 7.25 -26.79
N PRO A 313 21.07 5.93 -26.51
CA PRO A 313 20.81 5.35 -25.19
C PRO A 313 22.04 5.28 -24.27
N GLY A 314 23.28 5.25 -24.78
CA GLY A 314 24.47 5.26 -23.93
C GLY A 314 24.44 4.16 -22.86
N SER A 315 24.34 4.54 -21.58
CA SER A 315 24.20 3.61 -20.44
C SER A 315 22.78 3.51 -19.85
N SER A 316 21.77 4.16 -20.44
CA SER A 316 20.39 4.19 -19.91
C SER A 316 19.79 2.79 -19.76
N ARG A 317 20.13 1.88 -20.68
CA ARG A 317 19.60 0.51 -20.75
C ARG A 317 20.57 -0.54 -20.22
N SER A 318 21.72 -0.17 -19.66
CA SER A 318 22.77 -1.14 -19.28
C SER A 318 22.33 -2.11 -18.19
N ASP A 319 21.35 -1.71 -17.38
CA ASP A 319 20.80 -2.48 -16.28
C ASP A 319 19.42 -3.06 -16.64
N LEU A 320 18.88 -2.76 -17.83
CA LEU A 320 17.54 -3.13 -18.24
C LEU A 320 17.46 -4.62 -18.62
N GLU A 321 16.52 -5.33 -17.98
CA GLU A 321 16.16 -6.72 -18.23
C GLU A 321 14.63 -6.81 -18.33
N ILE A 322 14.12 -7.33 -19.45
CA ILE A 322 12.69 -7.52 -19.68
C ILE A 322 12.40 -9.01 -19.55
N ILE A 323 11.44 -9.34 -18.68
CA ILE A 323 11.16 -10.72 -18.26
C ILE A 323 9.69 -11.01 -18.54
N TRP A 324 9.43 -11.91 -19.47
CA TRP A 324 8.09 -12.40 -19.76
C TRP A 324 7.70 -13.47 -18.73
N MET A 325 6.69 -13.17 -17.91
CA MET A 325 6.30 -14.05 -16.81
C MET A 325 5.41 -15.19 -17.31
N ALA A 326 5.77 -16.41 -16.93
CA ALA A 326 4.90 -17.56 -17.12
C ALA A 326 3.65 -17.49 -16.22
N ASN A 327 2.60 -18.16 -16.69
CA ASN A 327 1.27 -18.12 -16.08
C ASN A 327 1.09 -19.00 -14.83
N SER A 328 2.13 -19.75 -14.43
CA SER A 328 2.15 -20.68 -13.29
C SER A 328 2.73 -20.04 -12.02
N THR A 329 2.27 -20.50 -10.87
CA THR A 329 2.88 -20.22 -9.56
C THR A 329 3.77 -21.39 -9.16
N VAL A 330 4.89 -21.11 -8.49
CA VAL A 330 5.81 -22.09 -7.93
C VAL A 330 5.87 -21.87 -6.43
N SER A 331 5.21 -22.72 -5.65
CA SER A 331 5.12 -22.57 -4.19
C SER A 331 5.93 -23.63 -3.46
N GLU A 332 6.82 -23.19 -2.57
CA GLU A 332 7.51 -24.05 -1.62
C GLU A 332 6.85 -23.90 -0.24
N ILE A 333 6.24 -24.98 0.26
CA ILE A 333 5.63 -25.01 1.59
C ILE A 333 6.65 -25.58 2.58
N VAL A 334 6.98 -24.82 3.61
CA VAL A 334 8.02 -25.14 4.60
C VAL A 334 7.36 -25.23 5.98
N ILE A 335 7.30 -26.45 6.52
CA ILE A 335 6.56 -26.77 7.75
C ILE A 335 7.55 -27.07 8.89
N ASP A 336 7.47 -26.31 9.98
CA ASP A 336 8.16 -26.69 11.22
C ASP A 336 7.58 -28.01 11.73
N SER A 337 8.49 -28.96 11.97
CA SER A 337 8.22 -30.27 12.52
C SER A 337 9.03 -30.49 13.79
N SER A 338 9.41 -29.43 14.49
CA SER A 338 10.11 -29.46 15.78
C SER A 338 9.27 -30.12 16.88
N GLY A 339 9.91 -30.47 18.01
CA GLY A 339 9.20 -31.09 19.13
C GLY A 339 8.08 -30.23 19.75
N SER A 340 8.14 -28.90 19.63
CA SER A 340 7.09 -27.98 20.12
C SER A 340 5.79 -28.09 19.33
N MET A 341 5.87 -28.50 18.06
CA MET A 341 4.73 -28.70 17.17
C MET A 341 3.86 -29.93 17.52
N LEU A 342 4.26 -30.76 18.49
CA LEU A 342 3.53 -31.98 18.85
C LEU A 342 2.07 -31.70 19.25
N GLY A 343 1.17 -32.59 18.82
CA GLY A 343 -0.27 -32.49 19.10
C GLY A 343 -1.02 -31.72 18.03
N THR A 344 -1.94 -30.85 18.44
CA THR A 344 -2.85 -30.16 17.51
C THR A 344 -2.14 -29.16 16.58
N LYS A 345 -0.98 -28.63 16.95
CA LYS A 345 -0.24 -27.66 16.14
C LYS A 345 0.20 -28.26 14.80
N ILE A 346 0.86 -29.43 14.80
CA ILE A 346 1.27 -30.11 13.57
C ILE A 346 0.08 -30.63 12.76
N ASP A 347 -1.02 -31.03 13.42
CA ASP A 347 -2.25 -31.44 12.73
C ASP A 347 -2.87 -30.27 11.95
N ASN A 348 -2.93 -29.10 12.58
CA ASN A 348 -3.41 -27.86 11.98
C ASN A 348 -2.47 -27.38 10.85
N ALA A 349 -1.15 -27.45 11.04
CA ALA A 349 -0.18 -27.11 10.01
C ALA A 349 -0.31 -28.00 8.75
N ARG A 350 -0.45 -29.32 8.95
CA ARG A 350 -0.71 -30.26 7.84
C ARG A 350 -2.02 -29.93 7.12
N THR A 351 -3.08 -29.60 7.87
CA THR A 351 -4.37 -29.25 7.28
C THR A 351 -4.30 -27.95 6.45
N ALA A 352 -3.64 -26.91 6.97
CA ALA A 352 -3.44 -25.66 6.25
C ALA A 352 -2.57 -25.83 4.98
N ALA A 353 -1.52 -26.64 5.05
CA ALA A 353 -0.70 -26.96 3.89
C ALA A 353 -1.48 -27.72 2.80
N LYS A 354 -2.33 -28.69 3.19
CA LYS A 354 -3.22 -29.40 2.25
C LYS A 354 -4.23 -28.45 1.60
N LEU A 355 -4.74 -27.47 2.34
CA LEU A 355 -5.63 -26.44 1.80
C LEU A 355 -4.94 -25.63 0.68
N LEU A 356 -3.67 -25.25 0.83
CA LEU A 356 -2.92 -24.59 -0.26
C LEU A 356 -2.81 -25.48 -1.51
N VAL A 357 -2.56 -26.78 -1.33
CA VAL A 357 -2.52 -27.73 -2.45
C VAL A 357 -3.88 -27.78 -3.16
N ASP A 358 -4.97 -27.78 -2.40
CA ASP A 358 -6.33 -27.81 -2.95
C ASP A 358 -6.66 -26.52 -3.72
N LEU A 359 -6.21 -25.36 -3.23
CA LEU A 359 -6.40 -24.05 -3.87
C LEU A 359 -5.48 -23.78 -5.08
N SER A 360 -4.42 -24.57 -5.25
CA SER A 360 -3.48 -24.42 -6.38
C SER A 360 -4.12 -24.83 -7.71
N LYS A 361 -3.75 -24.19 -8.82
CA LYS A 361 -4.31 -24.47 -10.15
C LYS A 361 -3.54 -25.59 -10.86
N ILE A 362 -4.19 -26.23 -11.83
CA ILE A 362 -3.48 -27.09 -12.78
C ILE A 362 -2.47 -26.22 -13.54
N GLY A 363 -1.22 -26.64 -13.58
CA GLY A 363 -0.10 -25.89 -14.14
C GLY A 363 0.84 -25.30 -13.09
N ASP A 364 0.38 -25.09 -11.85
CA ASP A 364 1.23 -24.63 -10.74
C ASP A 364 2.20 -25.72 -10.29
N TYR A 365 3.27 -25.32 -9.62
CA TYR A 365 4.27 -26.22 -9.03
C TYR A 365 4.21 -26.14 -7.52
N ILE A 366 4.19 -27.29 -6.85
CA ILE A 366 4.25 -27.37 -5.39
C ILE A 366 5.42 -28.24 -4.96
N GLY A 367 6.21 -27.72 -4.02
CA GLY A 367 7.20 -28.44 -3.25
C GLY A 367 6.90 -28.34 -1.76
N VAL A 368 7.34 -29.34 -1.01
CA VAL A 368 7.10 -29.41 0.44
C VAL A 368 8.40 -29.78 1.16
N LEU A 369 8.81 -28.93 2.08
CA LEU A 369 9.86 -29.18 3.05
C LEU A 369 9.26 -29.30 4.45
N GLN A 370 9.84 -30.20 5.24
CA GLN A 370 9.71 -30.14 6.68
C GLN A 370 11.06 -29.72 7.27
N PHE A 371 11.08 -29.08 8.42
CA PHE A 371 12.33 -28.79 9.11
C PHE A 371 12.27 -29.06 10.60
N THR A 372 13.46 -29.34 11.14
CA THR A 372 13.73 -29.38 12.58
C THR A 372 14.97 -28.51 12.81
N THR A 373 16.10 -29.04 13.28
CA THR A 373 17.41 -28.34 13.20
C THR A 373 17.93 -28.22 11.77
N SER A 374 17.42 -29.05 10.85
CA SER A 374 17.72 -29.00 9.41
C SER A 374 16.46 -29.27 8.60
N ALA A 375 16.41 -28.74 7.37
CA ALA A 375 15.32 -29.01 6.44
C ALA A 375 15.53 -30.30 5.64
N THR A 376 14.42 -30.99 5.39
CA THR A 376 14.34 -32.22 4.57
C THR A 376 13.19 -32.10 3.59
N GLU A 377 13.42 -32.54 2.36
CA GLU A 377 12.40 -32.57 1.31
C GLU A 377 11.39 -33.70 1.58
N VAL A 378 10.13 -33.31 1.76
CA VAL A 378 8.99 -34.22 1.88
C VAL A 378 8.44 -34.55 0.50
N PHE A 379 8.37 -33.53 -0.36
CA PHE A 379 7.92 -33.66 -1.73
C PHE A 379 8.67 -32.68 -2.63
N ALA A 380 9.20 -33.18 -3.75
CA ALA A 380 9.93 -32.34 -4.70
C ALA A 380 9.00 -31.39 -5.45
N LEU A 381 9.50 -30.22 -5.82
CA LEU A 381 8.80 -29.26 -6.67
C LEU A 381 8.28 -29.94 -7.95
N THR A 382 6.96 -30.10 -8.01
CA THR A 382 6.28 -30.87 -9.06
C THR A 382 5.11 -30.08 -9.63
N LYS A 383 5.01 -30.06 -10.97
CA LYS A 383 3.88 -29.48 -11.68
C LYS A 383 2.59 -30.25 -11.41
N ILE A 384 1.54 -29.56 -10.99
CA ILE A 384 0.20 -30.10 -10.86
C ILE A 384 -0.36 -30.28 -12.27
N VAL A 385 -0.54 -31.53 -12.69
CA VAL A 385 -1.15 -31.85 -13.99
C VAL A 385 -2.62 -32.28 -13.87
N ASP A 386 -3.03 -32.70 -12.68
CA ASP A 386 -4.37 -33.21 -12.37
C ASP A 386 -4.64 -33.29 -10.84
N GLN A 387 -5.84 -33.73 -10.48
CA GLN A 387 -6.23 -33.97 -9.08
C GLN A 387 -5.45 -35.12 -8.42
N ALA A 388 -4.99 -36.12 -9.19
CA ALA A 388 -4.22 -37.24 -8.65
C ALA A 388 -2.85 -36.78 -8.12
N THR A 389 -2.26 -35.80 -8.79
CA THR A 389 -1.02 -35.13 -8.37
C THR A 389 -1.24 -34.40 -7.04
N LYS A 390 -2.31 -33.62 -6.91
CA LYS A 390 -2.70 -32.97 -5.63
C LYS A 390 -2.83 -33.99 -4.50
N ASN A 391 -3.56 -35.08 -4.73
CA ASN A 391 -3.75 -36.12 -3.73
C ASN A 391 -2.43 -36.79 -3.30
N THR A 392 -1.47 -36.91 -4.21
CA THR A 392 -0.13 -37.46 -3.91
C THR A 392 0.66 -36.52 -3.00
N ILE A 393 0.61 -35.20 -3.27
CA ILE A 393 1.24 -34.19 -2.41
C ILE A 393 0.59 -34.19 -1.01
N LYS A 394 -0.75 -34.20 -0.94
CA LYS A 394 -1.50 -34.25 0.33
C LYS A 394 -1.12 -35.48 1.16
N ALA A 395 -1.00 -36.65 0.53
CA ALA A 395 -0.57 -37.87 1.21
C ALA A 395 0.88 -37.79 1.73
N ALA A 396 1.77 -37.05 1.05
CA ALA A 396 3.13 -36.81 1.55
C ALA A 396 3.11 -35.91 2.79
N ILE A 397 2.30 -34.84 2.79
CA ILE A 397 2.10 -33.93 3.93
C ILE A 397 1.57 -34.69 5.15
N ASP A 398 0.65 -35.64 4.96
CA ASP A 398 0.09 -36.45 6.06
C ASP A 398 1.16 -37.26 6.84
N ASN A 399 2.34 -37.51 6.25
CA ASN A 399 3.42 -38.26 6.89
C ASN A 399 4.40 -37.39 7.69
N ILE A 400 4.24 -36.07 7.71
CA ILE A 400 5.08 -35.17 8.50
C ILE A 400 4.83 -35.43 9.99
N ALA A 401 5.91 -35.65 10.75
CA ALA A 401 5.86 -35.97 12.17
C ALA A 401 6.77 -35.03 12.98
N ALA A 402 6.26 -34.55 14.11
CA ALA A 402 6.96 -33.61 14.97
C ALA A 402 8.04 -34.28 15.85
N GLY A 403 9.22 -33.66 15.96
CA GLY A 403 10.36 -34.06 16.78
C GLY A 403 11.62 -33.20 16.52
N GLY A 404 12.64 -33.28 17.36
CA GLY A 404 13.89 -32.52 17.16
C GLY A 404 13.81 -31.04 17.57
N GLY A 405 14.81 -30.25 17.17
CA GLY A 405 14.88 -28.80 17.44
C GLY A 405 14.30 -27.96 16.29
N THR A 406 14.57 -26.64 16.30
CA THR A 406 14.02 -25.65 15.34
C THR A 406 15.17 -24.86 14.69
N GLY A 407 15.15 -24.71 13.37
CA GLY A 407 16.23 -24.09 12.57
C GLY A 407 15.69 -23.37 11.35
N VAL A 408 15.18 -22.15 11.58
CA VAL A 408 14.47 -21.34 10.57
C VAL A 408 15.41 -20.84 9.47
N GLY A 409 16.63 -20.38 9.81
CA GLY A 409 17.63 -19.96 8.82
C GLY A 409 18.00 -21.06 7.82
N ALA A 410 18.28 -22.26 8.33
CA ALA A 410 18.54 -23.44 7.51
C ALA A 410 17.33 -23.82 6.62
N ALA A 411 16.10 -23.68 7.12
CA ALA A 411 14.89 -23.96 6.36
C ALA A 411 14.70 -22.97 5.20
N ALA A 412 14.87 -21.67 5.48
CA ALA A 412 14.85 -20.63 4.45
C ALA A 412 15.93 -20.87 3.39
N GLN A 413 17.15 -21.23 3.77
CA GLN A 413 18.21 -21.53 2.79
C GLN A 413 17.87 -22.75 1.91
N ALA A 414 17.28 -23.80 2.49
CA ALA A 414 16.91 -25.00 1.75
C ALA A 414 15.82 -24.72 0.70
N ALA A 415 14.78 -23.97 1.06
CA ALA A 415 13.73 -23.55 0.14
C ALA A 415 14.28 -22.71 -1.02
N LEU A 416 15.16 -21.76 -0.74
CA LEU A 416 15.82 -20.96 -1.78
C LEU A 416 16.62 -21.83 -2.76
N ASN A 417 17.37 -22.81 -2.24
CA ASN A 417 18.13 -23.73 -3.09
C ASN A 417 17.22 -24.55 -4.00
N LYS A 418 16.03 -24.96 -3.54
CA LYS A 418 15.05 -25.70 -4.35
C LYS A 418 14.47 -24.83 -5.47
N LEU A 419 14.06 -23.60 -5.12
CA LEU A 419 13.47 -22.66 -6.07
C LEU A 419 14.47 -22.15 -7.12
N THR A 420 15.74 -21.98 -6.76
CA THR A 420 16.80 -21.54 -7.69
C THR A 420 17.33 -22.67 -8.58
N ALA A 421 17.23 -23.93 -8.13
CA ALA A 421 17.65 -25.08 -8.93
C ALA A 421 16.75 -25.36 -10.16
N MET A 422 15.54 -24.78 -10.23
CA MET A 422 14.64 -24.95 -11.37
C MET A 422 15.12 -24.24 -12.66
N GLY A 423 16.09 -23.32 -12.58
CA GLY A 423 16.55 -22.53 -13.73
C GLY A 423 15.76 -21.24 -13.93
N ALA A 424 15.76 -20.68 -15.16
CA ALA A 424 15.02 -19.46 -15.49
C ALA A 424 13.53 -19.58 -15.07
N PRO A 425 12.89 -18.50 -14.61
CA PRO A 425 11.63 -18.61 -13.87
C PRO A 425 10.49 -19.11 -14.76
N GLU A 426 10.13 -20.39 -14.64
CA GLU A 426 8.89 -20.97 -15.20
C GLU A 426 7.62 -20.47 -14.48
N GLY A 427 7.72 -19.51 -13.56
CA GLY A 427 6.55 -18.99 -12.85
C GLY A 427 6.86 -18.07 -11.69
N ASN A 428 5.79 -17.65 -11.03
CA ASN A 428 5.82 -16.78 -9.87
C ASN A 428 6.21 -17.57 -8.60
N ARG A 429 7.41 -17.35 -8.07
CA ARG A 429 7.98 -18.15 -6.96
C ARG A 429 7.59 -17.57 -5.60
N VAL A 430 7.13 -18.42 -4.67
CA VAL A 430 6.73 -18.01 -3.31
C VAL A 430 7.11 -19.07 -2.27
N VAL A 431 7.45 -18.64 -1.06
CA VAL A 431 7.67 -19.52 0.10
C VAL A 431 6.60 -19.27 1.17
N TYR A 432 6.01 -20.35 1.68
CA TYR A 432 5.15 -20.34 2.86
C TYR A 432 5.90 -21.01 4.00
N LEU A 433 6.31 -20.25 5.03
CA LEU A 433 7.13 -20.75 6.14
C LEU A 433 6.36 -20.69 7.46
N LEU A 434 6.05 -21.86 8.04
CA LEU A 434 5.34 -21.96 9.33
C LEU A 434 6.28 -22.44 10.43
N SER A 435 6.24 -21.78 11.59
CA SER A 435 6.99 -22.17 12.80
C SER A 435 6.23 -21.80 14.08
N ASP A 436 6.35 -22.60 15.15
CA ASP A 436 5.71 -22.33 16.46
C ASP A 436 6.68 -22.00 17.60
N GLY A 437 7.99 -21.94 17.31
CA GLY A 437 9.00 -21.88 18.36
C GLY A 437 10.19 -20.99 18.06
N VAL A 438 10.95 -20.72 19.11
CA VAL A 438 12.24 -20.03 19.08
C VAL A 438 13.27 -20.89 18.36
N SER A 439 13.89 -20.33 17.32
CA SER A 439 14.86 -21.05 16.51
C SER A 439 16.21 -21.14 17.22
N GLY A 440 16.92 -22.25 17.00
CA GLY A 440 18.33 -22.38 17.38
C GLY A 440 19.28 -21.80 16.34
N ASP A 441 18.75 -21.39 15.19
CA ASP A 441 19.43 -20.75 14.07
C ASP A 441 18.56 -19.58 13.53
N ASP A 442 18.90 -18.39 13.97
CA ASP A 442 18.22 -17.12 13.64
C ASP A 442 18.87 -16.41 12.46
N SER A 443 19.63 -17.15 11.63
CA SER A 443 20.40 -16.55 10.55
C SER A 443 19.48 -15.95 9.47
N LEU A 444 19.67 -14.65 9.22
CA LEU A 444 19.07 -13.92 8.09
C LEU A 444 19.96 -13.95 6.83
N ALA A 445 21.02 -14.77 6.82
CA ALA A 445 21.95 -14.87 5.69
C ALA A 445 21.28 -15.16 4.33
N PRO A 446 20.16 -15.90 4.23
CA PRO A 446 19.49 -16.14 2.95
C PRO A 446 18.80 -14.91 2.35
N ILE A 447 18.46 -13.90 3.16
CA ILE A 447 17.57 -12.78 2.78
C ILE A 447 18.07 -12.01 1.55
N PRO A 448 19.36 -11.64 1.42
CA PRO A 448 19.82 -10.95 0.22
C PRO A 448 19.61 -11.75 -1.07
N SER A 449 19.67 -13.08 -0.99
CA SER A 449 19.43 -13.95 -2.15
C SER A 449 17.94 -14.09 -2.44
N TYR A 450 17.09 -14.17 -1.42
CA TYR A 450 15.64 -14.09 -1.60
C TYR A 450 15.20 -12.78 -2.28
N GLN A 451 15.78 -11.65 -1.88
CA GLN A 451 15.51 -10.36 -2.49
C GLN A 451 16.06 -10.27 -3.93
N ALA A 452 17.25 -10.82 -4.20
CA ALA A 452 17.81 -10.88 -5.54
C ALA A 452 16.97 -11.74 -6.49
N GLU A 453 16.43 -12.85 -5.99
CA GLU A 453 15.54 -13.77 -6.72
C GLU A 453 14.07 -13.33 -6.70
N LYS A 454 13.74 -12.30 -5.89
CA LYS A 454 12.41 -11.73 -5.66
C LYS A 454 11.38 -12.76 -5.24
N ILE A 455 11.76 -13.61 -4.31
CA ILE A 455 10.91 -14.65 -3.74
C ILE A 455 10.40 -14.14 -2.38
N PRO A 456 9.11 -13.82 -2.23
CA PRO A 456 8.56 -13.45 -0.93
C PRO A 456 8.44 -14.66 -0.01
N ILE A 457 8.68 -14.44 1.29
CA ILE A 457 8.42 -15.39 2.36
C ILE A 457 7.17 -14.94 3.11
N PHE A 458 6.08 -15.69 2.97
CA PHE A 458 4.91 -15.57 3.84
C PHE A 458 5.16 -16.42 5.09
N ALA A 459 5.36 -15.77 6.22
CA ALA A 459 5.71 -16.43 7.48
C ALA A 459 4.49 -16.56 8.39
N PHE A 460 4.39 -17.68 9.11
CA PHE A 460 3.32 -17.96 10.07
C PHE A 460 3.93 -18.30 11.42
N SER A 461 3.70 -17.46 12.43
CA SER A 461 4.18 -17.66 13.78
C SER A 461 3.06 -18.30 14.62
N TYR A 462 3.03 -19.63 14.68
CA TYR A 462 1.92 -20.39 15.28
C TYR A 462 1.94 -20.34 16.80
N GLY A 463 0.94 -19.69 17.40
CA GLY A 463 0.84 -19.48 18.84
C GLY A 463 1.87 -18.49 19.40
N ASP A 464 1.82 -18.30 20.73
CA ASP A 464 2.53 -17.19 21.40
C ASP A 464 4.04 -17.45 21.63
N ASP A 465 4.50 -18.70 21.48
CA ASP A 465 5.89 -19.11 21.72
C ASP A 465 6.81 -18.93 20.48
N ALA A 466 6.24 -18.51 19.35
CA ALA A 466 6.95 -18.39 18.09
C ALA A 466 7.85 -17.14 18.07
N ASP A 467 9.02 -17.24 17.41
CA ASP A 467 9.92 -16.10 17.22
C ASP A 467 9.40 -15.16 16.13
N THR A 468 8.52 -14.23 16.54
CA THR A 468 7.93 -13.22 15.66
C THR A 468 8.97 -12.24 15.12
N ALA A 469 10.08 -12.01 15.83
CA ALA A 469 11.11 -11.07 15.39
C ALA A 469 11.85 -11.60 14.15
N ILE A 470 12.32 -12.85 14.19
CA ILE A 470 13.02 -13.46 13.06
C ILE A 470 12.07 -13.74 11.91
N LEU A 471 10.91 -14.34 12.17
CA LEU A 471 9.90 -14.59 11.13
C LEU A 471 9.41 -13.28 10.49
N GLY A 472 9.21 -12.24 11.31
CA GLY A 472 8.85 -10.90 10.85
C GLY A 472 9.92 -10.27 9.98
N GLN A 473 11.19 -10.34 10.38
CA GLN A 473 12.29 -9.85 9.55
C GLN A 473 12.41 -10.63 8.23
N MET A 474 12.25 -11.96 8.26
CA MET A 474 12.28 -12.76 7.03
C MET A 474 11.13 -12.37 6.09
N ALA A 475 9.91 -12.24 6.61
CA ALA A 475 8.77 -11.83 5.80
C ALA A 475 8.93 -10.41 5.26
N THR A 476 9.16 -9.43 6.13
CA THR A 476 9.24 -8.00 5.76
C THR A 476 10.39 -7.72 4.80
N LEU A 477 11.60 -8.26 5.05
CA LEU A 477 12.75 -8.00 4.18
C LEU A 477 12.64 -8.68 2.83
N THR A 478 11.91 -9.80 2.72
CA THR A 478 11.62 -10.45 1.43
C THR A 478 10.33 -9.96 0.78
N LYS A 479 9.67 -8.95 1.38
CA LYS A 479 8.39 -8.38 0.95
C LYS A 479 7.20 -9.34 1.02
N GLY A 480 7.30 -10.44 1.76
CA GLY A 480 6.16 -11.26 2.14
C GLY A 480 5.38 -10.65 3.32
N GLN A 481 4.61 -11.48 4.02
CA GLN A 481 3.82 -11.05 5.18
C GLN A 481 3.98 -12.03 6.34
N LEU A 482 4.00 -11.50 7.57
CA LEU A 482 3.91 -12.28 8.79
C LEU A 482 2.44 -12.38 9.22
N TYR A 483 2.01 -13.59 9.56
CA TYR A 483 0.71 -13.87 10.18
C TYR A 483 0.92 -14.33 11.61
N ILE A 484 0.47 -13.52 12.58
CA ILE A 484 0.78 -13.70 13.99
C ILE A 484 -0.29 -14.52 14.71
N SER A 485 0.16 -15.48 15.52
CA SER A 485 -0.59 -16.28 16.51
C SER A 485 -1.90 -16.95 16.01
N PRO A 486 -1.93 -17.63 14.85
CA PRO A 486 -3.03 -18.54 14.59
C PRO A 486 -2.95 -19.73 15.55
N VAL A 487 -3.91 -19.85 16.48
CA VAL A 487 -3.94 -20.95 17.48
C VAL A 487 -4.98 -22.04 17.20
N SER A 488 -5.97 -21.74 16.35
CA SER A 488 -7.03 -22.66 15.94
C SER A 488 -6.88 -23.06 14.46
N LEU A 489 -7.58 -24.12 14.05
CA LEU A 489 -7.67 -24.52 12.65
C LEU A 489 -8.28 -23.41 11.81
N ALA A 490 -9.30 -22.71 12.32
CA ALA A 490 -9.91 -21.58 11.63
C ALA A 490 -8.91 -20.45 11.38
N ALA A 491 -8.11 -20.09 12.40
CA ALA A 491 -7.15 -19.00 12.28
C ALA A 491 -6.00 -19.34 11.31
N ILE A 492 -5.42 -20.54 11.38
CA ILE A 492 -4.32 -20.92 10.48
C ILE A 492 -4.80 -21.08 9.04
N THR A 493 -5.98 -21.67 8.81
CA THR A 493 -6.52 -21.84 7.46
C THR A 493 -6.84 -20.48 6.83
N GLN A 494 -7.41 -19.56 7.61
CA GLN A 494 -7.61 -18.17 7.20
C GLN A 494 -6.28 -17.51 6.82
N ALA A 495 -5.26 -17.59 7.68
CA ALA A 495 -3.95 -17.01 7.40
C ALA A 495 -3.32 -17.55 6.11
N PHE A 496 -3.39 -18.87 5.89
CA PHE A 496 -2.87 -19.50 4.67
C PHE A 496 -3.64 -19.06 3.42
N GLN A 497 -4.95 -18.86 3.51
CA GLN A 497 -5.77 -18.36 2.41
C GLN A 497 -5.47 -16.89 2.10
N ASP A 498 -5.28 -16.05 3.12
CA ASP A 498 -4.88 -14.65 2.95
C ASP A 498 -3.47 -14.55 2.32
N ALA A 499 -2.55 -15.40 2.74
CA ALA A 499 -1.23 -15.51 2.13
C ALA A 499 -1.29 -15.99 0.68
N ASN A 500 -2.16 -16.95 0.39
CA ASN A 500 -2.41 -17.41 -0.98
C ASN A 500 -3.01 -16.29 -1.84
N ALA A 501 -3.96 -15.51 -1.31
CA ALA A 501 -4.52 -14.36 -2.00
C ALA A 501 -3.42 -13.35 -2.38
N ALA A 502 -2.58 -12.98 -1.41
CA ALA A 502 -1.45 -12.07 -1.63
C ALA A 502 -0.41 -12.59 -2.64
N ALA A 503 -0.16 -13.91 -2.69
CA ALA A 503 0.81 -14.52 -3.59
C ALA A 503 0.25 -14.79 -5.00
N SER A 504 -0.97 -15.33 -5.09
CA SER A 504 -1.58 -15.83 -6.33
C SER A 504 -2.41 -14.79 -7.08
N GLY A 505 -2.79 -13.68 -6.43
CA GLY A 505 -3.73 -12.69 -7.00
C GLY A 505 -5.20 -13.12 -6.87
N ALA A 506 -5.48 -14.14 -6.04
CA ALA A 506 -6.85 -14.40 -5.61
C ALA A 506 -7.35 -13.24 -4.74
N SER A 507 -8.63 -12.94 -4.82
CA SER A 507 -9.26 -11.90 -4.00
C SER A 507 -10.16 -12.54 -2.96
N THR A 508 -10.19 -11.94 -1.76
CA THR A 508 -11.20 -12.29 -0.77
C THR A 508 -12.52 -11.61 -1.12
N VAL A 509 -13.54 -12.42 -1.35
CA VAL A 509 -14.88 -12.00 -1.80
C VAL A 509 -15.82 -11.81 -0.62
N ALA A 510 -15.73 -12.69 0.38
CA ALA A 510 -16.53 -12.60 1.60
C ALA A 510 -15.87 -13.35 2.75
N THR A 511 -16.13 -12.91 3.97
CA THR A 511 -15.64 -13.58 5.18
C THR A 511 -16.52 -13.21 6.36
N GLY A 512 -16.59 -14.07 7.35
CA GLY A 512 -17.24 -13.76 8.61
C GLY A 512 -17.39 -14.97 9.50
N SER A 513 -18.09 -14.77 10.61
CA SER A 513 -18.39 -15.81 11.57
C SER A 513 -19.81 -15.66 12.09
N SER A 514 -20.46 -16.78 12.42
CA SER A 514 -21.79 -16.78 13.01
C SER A 514 -21.99 -18.01 13.88
N THR A 515 -22.85 -17.89 14.88
CA THR A 515 -23.24 -19.00 15.74
C THR A 515 -24.57 -19.54 15.27
N VAL A 516 -24.62 -20.83 14.92
CA VAL A 516 -25.87 -21.54 14.66
C VAL A 516 -26.39 -22.13 15.99
N PRO A 517 -27.60 -21.76 16.45
CA PRO A 517 -28.19 -22.37 17.62
C PRO A 517 -28.51 -23.85 17.44
N ALA A 518 -28.46 -24.62 18.51
CA ALA A 518 -28.77 -26.05 18.51
C ALA A 518 -30.13 -26.37 17.85
N GLY A 519 -30.15 -27.36 16.94
CA GLY A 519 -31.34 -27.82 16.22
C GLY A 519 -31.94 -26.80 15.25
N SER A 520 -31.20 -25.76 14.88
CA SER A 520 -31.65 -24.70 13.96
C SER A 520 -30.81 -24.64 12.67
N SER A 521 -31.20 -23.77 11.76
CA SER A 521 -30.42 -23.48 10.55
C SER A 521 -30.17 -22.00 10.40
N GLN A 522 -28.96 -21.64 9.96
CA GLN A 522 -28.59 -20.28 9.55
C GLN A 522 -28.33 -20.26 8.05
N THR A 523 -28.53 -19.10 7.44
CA THR A 523 -28.22 -18.86 6.03
C THR A 523 -27.47 -17.55 5.90
N VAL A 524 -26.31 -17.60 5.27
CA VAL A 524 -25.41 -16.47 5.11
C VAL A 524 -25.29 -16.16 3.62
N PRO A 525 -25.71 -14.96 3.17
CA PRO A 525 -25.55 -14.54 1.79
C PRO A 525 -24.14 -14.01 1.53
N PHE A 526 -23.66 -14.18 0.29
CA PHE A 526 -22.51 -13.46 -0.25
C PHE A 526 -22.69 -13.19 -1.74
N THR A 527 -22.09 -12.11 -2.24
CA THR A 527 -22.22 -11.69 -3.63
C THR A 527 -21.07 -12.23 -4.46
N VAL A 528 -21.37 -12.83 -5.62
CA VAL A 528 -20.39 -13.20 -6.65
C VAL A 528 -20.62 -12.31 -7.85
N ASP A 529 -19.61 -11.54 -8.26
CA ASP A 529 -19.65 -10.70 -9.45
C ASP A 529 -19.11 -11.43 -10.68
N SER A 530 -19.28 -10.82 -11.85
CA SER A 530 -18.92 -11.39 -13.15
C SER A 530 -17.42 -11.49 -13.42
N SER A 531 -16.56 -10.87 -12.61
CA SER A 531 -15.10 -10.94 -12.81
C SER A 531 -14.46 -12.20 -12.23
N LEU A 532 -15.22 -13.02 -11.49
CA LEU A 532 -14.70 -14.20 -10.79
C LEU A 532 -14.81 -15.44 -11.68
N ASP A 533 -13.67 -16.00 -12.08
CA ASP A 533 -13.60 -17.25 -12.86
C ASP A 533 -13.74 -18.49 -11.97
N THR A 534 -13.23 -18.42 -10.73
CA THR A 534 -13.42 -19.49 -9.75
C THR A 534 -13.74 -18.91 -8.38
N ILE A 535 -14.48 -19.66 -7.57
CA ILE A 535 -14.62 -19.40 -6.13
C ILE A 535 -14.27 -20.64 -5.32
N ALA A 536 -13.61 -20.40 -4.18
CA ALA A 536 -13.36 -21.36 -3.14
C ALA A 536 -14.02 -20.87 -1.85
N VAL A 537 -14.99 -21.63 -1.33
CA VAL A 537 -15.67 -21.36 -0.05
C VAL A 537 -15.13 -22.33 0.98
N THR A 538 -14.48 -21.83 2.02
CA THR A 538 -14.13 -22.61 3.20
C THR A 538 -15.11 -22.33 4.33
N VAL A 539 -15.52 -23.38 5.05
CA VAL A 539 -16.31 -23.28 6.27
C VAL A 539 -15.62 -24.10 7.35
N THR A 540 -15.22 -23.43 8.43
CA THR A 540 -14.53 -24.04 9.57
C THR A 540 -15.39 -23.92 10.82
N PHE A 541 -15.51 -24.99 11.60
CA PHE A 541 -16.30 -25.00 12.83
C PHE A 541 -15.76 -25.99 13.87
N THR A 542 -16.04 -25.73 15.14
CA THR A 542 -15.71 -26.67 16.23
C THR A 542 -16.67 -27.86 16.22
N GLY A 543 -16.14 -29.08 16.24
CA GLY A 543 -16.89 -30.31 16.17
C GLY A 543 -16.45 -31.21 15.01
N THR A 544 -17.31 -32.18 14.70
CA THR A 544 -17.14 -33.22 13.68
C THR A 544 -18.08 -32.99 12.50
N LEU A 545 -17.84 -33.69 11.38
CA LEU A 545 -18.68 -33.68 10.18
C LEU A 545 -20.15 -34.04 10.44
N SER A 546 -20.45 -34.76 11.53
CA SER A 546 -21.83 -35.06 11.91
C SER A 546 -22.56 -33.90 12.58
N ASP A 547 -21.83 -32.95 13.17
CA ASP A 547 -22.41 -31.89 13.99
C ASP A 547 -23.08 -30.79 13.16
N LEU A 548 -22.56 -30.51 11.95
CA LEU A 548 -23.16 -29.56 11.01
C LEU A 548 -23.38 -30.17 9.62
N THR A 549 -24.52 -29.86 9.02
CA THR A 549 -24.76 -30.01 7.57
C THR A 549 -24.57 -28.65 6.90
N VAL A 550 -23.57 -28.52 6.05
CA VAL A 550 -23.30 -27.29 5.29
C VAL A 550 -23.49 -27.55 3.81
N VAL A 551 -24.26 -26.69 3.15
CA VAL A 551 -24.45 -26.72 1.69
C VAL A 551 -24.35 -25.32 1.11
N LEU A 552 -23.88 -25.25 -0.14
CA LEU A 552 -23.79 -24.02 -0.90
C LEU A 552 -24.94 -23.96 -1.93
N ILE A 553 -25.58 -22.81 -2.07
CA ILE A 553 -26.74 -22.61 -2.98
C ILE A 553 -26.41 -21.50 -3.98
N ASP A 554 -26.51 -21.85 -5.27
CA ASP A 554 -26.27 -21.00 -6.44
C ASP A 554 -27.50 -20.09 -6.75
N PRO A 555 -27.30 -18.84 -7.22
CA PRO A 555 -28.36 -17.92 -7.66
C PRO A 555 -29.16 -18.40 -8.89
N SER A 556 -28.58 -19.24 -9.74
CA SER A 556 -29.23 -19.85 -10.90
C SER A 556 -30.25 -20.89 -10.41
N THR A 557 -31.52 -20.60 -10.65
CA THR A 557 -32.72 -21.26 -10.09
C THR A 557 -32.87 -22.79 -10.28
N THR A 558 -31.84 -23.56 -10.66
CA THR A 558 -31.84 -25.02 -10.52
C THR A 558 -31.81 -25.49 -9.06
N GLY A 559 -31.34 -24.65 -8.12
CA GLY A 559 -31.60 -24.78 -6.68
C GLY A 559 -31.10 -26.07 -6.01
N LEU A 560 -30.20 -26.83 -6.65
CA LEU A 560 -29.61 -28.02 -6.04
C LEU A 560 -28.45 -27.60 -5.12
N PRO A 561 -28.48 -27.99 -3.83
CA PRO A 561 -27.40 -27.68 -2.91
C PRO A 561 -26.11 -28.40 -3.34
N LEU A 562 -25.02 -27.66 -3.45
CA LEU A 562 -23.69 -28.20 -3.63
C LEU A 562 -23.17 -28.73 -2.29
N SER A 563 -22.49 -29.87 -2.35
CA SER A 563 -21.79 -30.47 -1.21
C SER A 563 -20.30 -30.09 -1.25
N PRO A 564 -19.59 -30.16 -0.10
CA PRO A 564 -18.15 -29.89 -0.07
C PRO A 564 -17.39 -30.79 -1.05
N SER A 565 -16.41 -30.24 -1.74
CA SER A 565 -15.45 -31.00 -2.57
C SER A 565 -14.42 -31.73 -1.73
N GLU A 566 -14.01 -31.13 -0.60
CA GLU A 566 -13.05 -31.69 0.35
C GLU A 566 -13.51 -31.45 1.78
N THR A 567 -13.15 -32.36 2.69
CA THR A 567 -13.48 -32.30 4.12
C THR A 567 -12.32 -32.78 4.96
N THR A 568 -11.97 -32.03 6.01
CA THR A 568 -10.89 -32.40 6.95
C THR A 568 -11.31 -32.17 8.40
N GLU A 569 -11.05 -33.13 9.28
CA GLU A 569 -11.19 -32.97 10.73
C GLU A 569 -9.80 -32.91 11.37
N SER A 570 -9.52 -31.88 12.18
CA SER A 570 -8.24 -31.68 12.87
C SER A 570 -8.46 -30.94 14.18
N GLY A 571 -7.82 -31.38 15.27
CA GLY A 571 -7.81 -30.65 16.54
C GLY A 571 -9.20 -30.45 17.20
N GLY A 572 -10.21 -31.24 16.82
CA GLY A 572 -11.59 -31.05 17.28
C GLY A 572 -12.37 -30.00 16.50
N GLU A 573 -11.85 -29.58 15.34
CA GLU A 573 -12.49 -28.69 14.39
C GLU A 573 -12.62 -29.39 13.03
N THR A 574 -13.58 -28.94 12.23
CA THR A 574 -13.85 -29.44 10.88
C THR A 574 -13.71 -28.30 9.88
N LEU A 575 -12.96 -28.55 8.80
CA LEU A 575 -12.83 -27.69 7.63
C LEU A 575 -13.57 -28.33 6.45
N LEU A 576 -14.45 -27.58 5.82
CA LEU A 576 -15.12 -27.91 4.56
C LEU A 576 -14.62 -26.97 3.47
N LEU A 577 -14.31 -27.50 2.29
CA LEU A 577 -13.99 -26.71 1.11
C LEU A 577 -15.02 -26.99 0.01
N PHE A 578 -15.50 -25.93 -0.63
CA PHE A 578 -16.28 -25.98 -1.86
C PHE A 578 -15.46 -25.28 -2.94
N SER A 579 -15.26 -25.94 -4.08
CA SER A 579 -14.61 -25.35 -5.26
C SER A 579 -15.62 -25.28 -6.40
N VAL A 580 -15.81 -24.09 -6.95
CA VAL A 580 -16.74 -23.85 -8.06
C VAL A 580 -15.99 -23.13 -9.18
N ASP A 581 -15.95 -23.77 -10.35
CA ASP A 581 -15.43 -23.19 -11.57
C ASP A 581 -16.57 -22.48 -12.33
N SER A 582 -16.27 -21.33 -12.92
CA SER A 582 -17.20 -20.44 -13.63
C SER A 582 -18.52 -20.21 -12.86
N PRO A 583 -18.45 -19.66 -11.64
CA PRO A 583 -19.63 -19.47 -10.81
C PRO A 583 -20.63 -18.49 -11.44
N ALA A 584 -21.93 -18.74 -11.28
CA ALA A 584 -22.95 -17.80 -11.70
C ALA A 584 -22.87 -16.51 -10.86
N SER A 585 -22.91 -15.35 -11.51
CA SER A 585 -22.99 -14.06 -10.81
C SER A 585 -24.32 -13.89 -10.08
N GLY A 586 -24.30 -13.29 -8.90
CA GLY A 586 -25.46 -13.02 -8.06
C GLY A 586 -25.24 -13.38 -6.59
N GLU A 587 -26.34 -13.41 -5.84
CA GLU A 587 -26.32 -13.76 -4.41
C GLU A 587 -26.28 -15.28 -4.22
N TRP A 588 -25.18 -15.76 -3.65
CA TRP A 588 -24.98 -17.14 -3.21
C TRP A 588 -25.30 -17.28 -1.73
N LEU A 589 -25.72 -18.48 -1.30
CA LEU A 589 -26.08 -18.74 0.10
C LEU A 589 -25.27 -19.91 0.68
N ILE A 590 -24.63 -19.67 1.82
CA ILE A 590 -24.09 -20.73 2.69
C ILE A 590 -25.20 -21.10 3.67
N LYS A 591 -25.76 -22.30 3.53
CA LYS A 591 -26.78 -22.82 4.46
C LYS A 591 -26.14 -23.81 5.43
N VAL A 592 -26.19 -23.47 6.70
CA VAL A 592 -25.67 -24.28 7.81
C VAL A 592 -26.83 -24.80 8.64
N THR A 593 -26.91 -26.11 8.82
CA THR A 593 -27.93 -26.77 9.67
C THR A 593 -27.24 -27.50 10.80
N GLU A 594 -27.65 -27.20 12.03
CA GLU A 594 -27.07 -27.76 13.24
C GLU A 594 -27.76 -29.09 13.58
N ASN A 595 -26.96 -30.13 13.79
CA ASN A 595 -27.41 -31.50 14.03
C ASN A 595 -27.08 -32.02 15.45
N SER A 596 -26.39 -31.23 16.28
CA SER A 596 -25.96 -31.57 17.64
C SER A 596 -26.85 -30.88 18.71
N PRO A 597 -26.62 -31.11 20.02
CA PRO A 597 -27.37 -30.42 21.07
C PRO A 597 -26.75 -29.07 21.50
N THR A 598 -25.73 -28.56 20.80
CA THR A 598 -24.96 -27.38 21.20
C THR A 598 -24.98 -26.28 20.15
N ASN A 599 -24.77 -25.04 20.59
CA ASN A 599 -24.56 -23.93 19.66
C ASN A 599 -23.15 -24.03 19.08
N ILE A 600 -23.02 -23.92 17.77
CA ILE A 600 -21.73 -24.06 17.09
C ILE A 600 -21.39 -22.75 16.39
N LEU A 601 -20.21 -22.22 16.69
CA LEU A 601 -19.59 -21.13 15.94
C LEU A 601 -18.99 -21.71 14.65
N PHE A 602 -19.35 -21.13 13.52
CA PHE A 602 -18.70 -21.40 12.25
C PHE A 602 -18.14 -20.11 11.66
N VAL A 603 -16.99 -20.24 11.00
CA VAL A 603 -16.29 -19.20 10.26
C VAL A 603 -16.34 -19.57 8.80
N TRP A 604 -16.58 -18.61 7.92
CA TRP A 604 -16.49 -18.82 6.48
C TRP A 604 -15.51 -17.84 5.83
N LEU A 605 -14.87 -18.29 4.76
CA LEU A 605 -14.11 -17.47 3.85
C LEU A 605 -14.48 -17.85 2.42
N VAL A 606 -14.73 -16.85 1.61
CA VAL A 606 -14.93 -16.95 0.17
C VAL A 606 -13.77 -16.23 -0.48
N SER A 607 -12.97 -16.97 -1.22
CA SER A 607 -11.93 -16.44 -2.08
C SER A 607 -12.30 -16.74 -3.53
N GLY A 608 -11.82 -15.94 -4.46
CA GLY A 608 -12.02 -16.23 -5.87
C GLY A 608 -10.87 -15.71 -6.71
N THR A 609 -10.63 -16.39 -7.82
CA THR A 609 -9.63 -15.93 -8.79
C THR A 609 -10.31 -15.15 -9.89
N GLN A 610 -9.74 -14.01 -10.23
CA GLN A 610 -10.25 -13.13 -11.27
C GLN A 610 -9.56 -13.46 -12.59
N GLU A 611 -10.32 -13.41 -13.68
CA GLU A 611 -9.79 -13.40 -15.04
C GLU A 611 -10.21 -12.08 -15.71
N GLY A 612 -9.25 -11.32 -16.25
CA GLY A 612 -9.53 -9.99 -16.77
C GLY A 612 -9.38 -8.86 -15.73
N VAL A 613 -10.15 -7.78 -15.90
CA VAL A 613 -10.24 -6.70 -14.90
C VAL A 613 -11.39 -6.99 -13.96
N GLY A 614 -11.08 -7.28 -12.71
CA GLY A 614 -12.09 -7.38 -11.67
C GLY A 614 -11.99 -6.27 -10.64
N TYR A 615 -12.78 -6.38 -9.60
CA TYR A 615 -12.78 -5.40 -8.52
C TYR A 615 -11.61 -5.67 -7.59
N THR A 616 -10.82 -4.64 -7.33
CA THR A 616 -9.68 -4.66 -6.43
C THR A 616 -9.99 -3.75 -5.26
N LEU A 617 -9.85 -4.30 -4.05
CA LEU A 617 -9.87 -3.53 -2.82
C LEU A 617 -8.51 -3.69 -2.16
N THR A 618 -7.82 -2.59 -1.95
CA THR A 618 -6.57 -2.59 -1.18
C THR A 618 -6.80 -2.00 0.19
N GLY A 619 -5.94 -2.33 1.14
CA GLY A 619 -6.08 -1.91 2.52
C GLY A 619 -4.71 -1.75 3.14
N SER A 620 -4.44 -0.57 3.65
CA SER A 620 -3.17 -0.23 4.29
C SER A 620 -3.36 0.86 5.34
N THR A 621 -2.26 1.18 6.02
CA THR A 621 -2.07 2.47 6.69
C THR A 621 -1.65 3.54 5.67
N SER A 622 -1.68 4.82 6.05
CA SER A 622 -1.33 5.96 5.17
C SER A 622 0.13 5.95 4.66
N ASP A 623 1.02 5.30 5.37
CA ASP A 623 2.45 5.13 5.05
C ASP A 623 2.81 3.68 4.64
N GLY A 624 1.83 2.76 4.72
CA GLY A 624 2.02 1.33 4.53
C GLY A 624 2.81 0.65 5.65
N ILE A 625 3.18 1.38 6.70
CA ILE A 625 3.89 0.86 7.86
C ILE A 625 2.89 0.08 8.71
N ARG A 626 3.25 -1.14 9.11
CA ARG A 626 2.41 -2.02 9.94
C ARG A 626 2.71 -1.93 11.43
N GLU A 627 3.50 -0.94 11.83
CA GLU A 627 3.83 -0.57 13.20
C GLU A 627 3.53 0.92 13.35
N ILE A 628 2.76 1.29 14.37
CA ILE A 628 2.38 2.68 14.66
C ILE A 628 2.92 3.01 16.05
N GLU A 629 3.84 3.98 16.10
CA GLU A 629 4.38 4.48 17.35
C GLU A 629 3.40 5.49 17.95
N TYR A 630 2.98 5.28 19.20
CA TYR A 630 2.14 6.25 19.88
C TYR A 630 2.88 7.59 20.09
N PRO A 631 2.25 8.76 19.83
CA PRO A 631 0.84 9.01 19.49
C PRO A 631 0.56 9.22 17.99
N ASP A 632 1.34 8.63 17.07
CA ASP A 632 1.13 8.81 15.61
C ASP A 632 -0.28 8.40 15.17
N PRO A 633 -0.84 9.04 14.13
CA PRO A 633 -2.22 8.84 13.77
C PRO A 633 -2.41 7.47 13.11
N PHE A 634 -3.33 6.67 13.65
CA PHE A 634 -3.75 5.41 13.05
C PHE A 634 -4.78 5.68 11.95
N ILE A 635 -4.29 5.98 10.74
CA ILE A 635 -5.12 6.23 9.56
C ILE A 635 -5.20 4.98 8.68
N LEU A 636 -6.42 4.51 8.44
CA LEU A 636 -6.74 3.49 7.45
C LEU A 636 -6.96 4.13 6.09
N ARG A 637 -6.45 3.47 5.06
CA ARG A 637 -6.64 3.82 3.66
C ARG A 637 -7.05 2.57 2.86
N SER A 638 -7.93 2.78 1.89
CA SER A 638 -8.41 1.72 1.01
C SER A 638 -8.69 2.25 -0.38
N SER A 639 -8.00 1.70 -1.38
CA SER A 639 -8.27 1.98 -2.79
C SER A 639 -9.28 0.97 -3.32
N LEU A 640 -10.34 1.46 -3.96
CA LEU A 640 -11.33 0.61 -4.62
C LEU A 640 -11.36 0.90 -6.11
N VAL A 641 -10.94 -0.08 -6.92
CA VAL A 641 -10.73 0.08 -8.36
C VAL A 641 -11.33 -1.10 -9.13
N LYS A 642 -11.86 -0.86 -10.32
CA LYS A 642 -12.06 -1.90 -11.35
C LYS A 642 -11.26 -1.54 -12.59
N ASP A 643 -11.88 -0.86 -13.56
CA ASP A 643 -11.18 -0.26 -14.71
C ASP A 643 -10.68 1.14 -14.35
N LEU A 644 -11.52 1.90 -13.64
CA LEU A 644 -11.20 3.19 -13.03
C LEU A 644 -11.51 3.12 -11.52
N PRO A 645 -11.06 4.11 -10.73
CA PRO A 645 -11.48 4.25 -9.34
C PRO A 645 -13.00 4.22 -9.19
N ILE A 646 -13.47 3.48 -8.17
CA ILE A 646 -14.89 3.34 -7.87
C ILE A 646 -15.26 4.29 -6.73
N ILE A 647 -16.21 5.17 -7.01
CA ILE A 647 -16.80 6.11 -6.07
C ILE A 647 -18.21 5.67 -5.68
N ASN A 648 -18.75 6.26 -4.59
CA ASN A 648 -20.08 5.98 -4.06
C ASN A 648 -20.34 4.52 -3.61
N ALA A 649 -19.30 3.70 -3.47
CA ALA A 649 -19.38 2.43 -2.76
C ALA A 649 -19.54 2.65 -1.23
N VAL A 650 -20.06 1.66 -0.54
CA VAL A 650 -20.08 1.62 0.93
C VAL A 650 -18.82 0.91 1.40
N VAL A 651 -17.93 1.62 2.09
CA VAL A 651 -16.66 1.07 2.61
C VAL A 651 -16.63 1.18 4.13
N GLU A 652 -16.41 0.05 4.79
CA GLU A 652 -16.41 -0.05 6.26
C GLU A 652 -15.22 -0.89 6.73
N ALA A 653 -14.52 -0.43 7.76
CA ALA A 653 -13.46 -1.17 8.43
C ALA A 653 -13.96 -1.74 9.76
N THR A 654 -13.77 -3.04 9.97
CA THR A 654 -13.87 -3.65 11.30
C THR A 654 -12.47 -3.71 11.88
N VAL A 655 -12.26 -3.05 13.03
CA VAL A 655 -10.99 -3.04 13.76
C VAL A 655 -11.18 -3.80 15.08
N ILE A 656 -10.33 -4.80 15.33
CA ILE A 656 -10.31 -5.58 16.57
C ILE A 656 -9.04 -5.21 17.33
N ALA A 657 -9.21 -4.67 18.55
CA ALA A 657 -8.11 -4.28 19.43
C ALA A 657 -7.43 -5.51 20.08
N PRO A 658 -6.23 -5.36 20.68
CA PRO A 658 -5.50 -6.46 21.32
C PRO A 658 -6.29 -7.18 22.42
N ASP A 659 -7.22 -6.49 23.09
CA ASP A 659 -8.11 -7.07 24.10
C ASP A 659 -9.34 -7.80 23.52
N GLY A 660 -9.48 -7.84 22.19
CA GLY A 660 -10.59 -8.44 21.45
C GLY A 660 -11.79 -7.52 21.22
N THR A 661 -11.73 -6.25 21.66
CA THR A 661 -12.80 -5.27 21.45
C THR A 661 -12.92 -4.93 19.96
N SER A 662 -14.13 -5.00 19.40
CA SER A 662 -14.38 -4.71 17.99
C SER A 662 -15.09 -3.36 17.79
N SER A 663 -14.59 -2.57 16.83
CA SER A 663 -15.16 -1.30 16.39
C SER A 663 -15.43 -1.35 14.88
N LEU A 664 -16.58 -0.81 14.46
CA LEU A 664 -16.91 -0.62 13.05
C LEU A 664 -16.72 0.86 12.68
N ILE A 665 -15.84 1.12 11.72
CA ILE A 665 -15.39 2.46 11.33
C ILE A 665 -15.79 2.69 9.87
N PRO A 666 -16.71 3.64 9.58
CA PRO A 666 -17.03 3.98 8.20
C PRO A 666 -15.84 4.70 7.55
N MET A 667 -15.52 4.32 6.32
CA MET A 667 -14.47 4.97 5.52
C MET A 667 -15.12 5.85 4.45
N THR A 668 -14.53 6.99 4.14
CA THR A 668 -15.16 8.01 3.28
C THR A 668 -14.23 8.54 2.21
N ASP A 669 -14.83 8.91 1.07
CA ASP A 669 -14.22 9.56 -0.09
C ASP A 669 -14.96 10.89 -0.34
N TYR A 670 -14.75 11.87 0.55
CA TYR A 670 -15.50 13.13 0.63
C TYR A 670 -14.62 14.39 0.48
N GLY A 671 -13.31 14.25 0.30
CA GLY A 671 -12.32 15.32 0.30
C GLY A 671 -12.25 16.05 1.63
N ILE A 672 -12.48 15.33 2.73
CA ILE A 672 -12.45 15.86 4.09
C ILE A 672 -11.50 14.98 4.90
N PRO A 673 -10.51 15.54 5.62
CA PRO A 673 -9.59 14.75 6.42
C PRO A 673 -10.31 13.70 7.28
N PRO A 674 -9.86 12.43 7.25
CA PRO A 674 -8.58 12.00 6.73
C PRO A 674 -8.57 11.62 5.25
N ASP A 675 -9.50 12.12 4.44
CA ASP A 675 -9.48 11.99 2.98
C ASP A 675 -9.06 13.33 2.34
N SER A 676 -8.19 13.27 1.32
CA SER A 676 -7.68 14.47 0.65
C SER A 676 -8.57 14.96 -0.48
N THR A 677 -9.20 14.05 -1.22
CA THR A 677 -9.70 14.35 -2.55
C THR A 677 -11.03 13.66 -2.80
N ALA A 678 -12.11 14.45 -2.81
CA ALA A 678 -13.44 13.90 -3.01
C ALA A 678 -13.65 13.27 -4.39
N GLY A 679 -14.15 12.03 -4.39
CA GLY A 679 -14.47 11.22 -5.54
C GLY A 679 -13.23 10.67 -6.24
N ASP A 680 -12.18 10.30 -5.50
CA ASP A 680 -10.96 9.68 -6.05
C ASP A 680 -10.91 8.17 -5.94
N GLY A 681 -11.90 7.55 -5.30
CA GLY A 681 -11.95 6.11 -5.06
C GLY A 681 -11.00 5.63 -3.97
N GLU A 682 -10.35 6.57 -3.26
CA GLU A 682 -9.64 6.32 -2.01
C GLU A 682 -10.59 6.60 -0.84
N TYR A 683 -10.81 5.57 -0.05
CA TYR A 683 -11.61 5.66 1.16
C TYR A 683 -10.66 5.67 2.34
N THR A 684 -10.81 6.63 3.24
CA THR A 684 -9.97 6.71 4.44
C THR A 684 -10.79 6.84 5.72
N ALA A 685 -10.17 6.48 6.84
CA ALA A 685 -10.72 6.69 8.17
C ALA A 685 -9.61 6.78 9.23
N ALA A 686 -9.85 7.54 10.28
CA ALA A 686 -8.98 7.60 11.44
C ALA A 686 -9.49 6.63 12.53
N VAL A 687 -8.58 5.91 13.14
CA VAL A 687 -8.84 4.93 14.21
C VAL A 687 -8.25 5.49 15.50
N ASN A 688 -9.07 5.57 16.54
CA ASN A 688 -8.56 5.90 17.87
C ASN A 688 -8.04 4.63 18.54
N TYR A 689 -6.93 4.71 19.26
CA TYR A 689 -6.28 3.57 19.91
C TYR A 689 -5.64 3.98 21.25
N ASP A 690 -5.66 3.07 22.22
CA ASP A 690 -5.27 3.31 23.61
C ASP A 690 -4.48 2.14 24.22
N GLN A 691 -4.09 1.15 23.40
CA GLN A 691 -3.38 -0.04 23.81
C GLN A 691 -2.23 -0.32 22.86
N SER A 692 -1.11 -0.80 23.39
CA SER A 692 -0.06 -1.41 22.58
C SER A 692 -0.43 -2.86 22.25
N GLY A 693 -0.08 -3.31 21.05
CA GLY A 693 -0.26 -4.68 20.60
C GLY A 693 -0.83 -4.76 19.18
N VAL A 694 -1.18 -5.98 18.77
CA VAL A 694 -1.66 -6.24 17.41
C VAL A 694 -3.17 -5.95 17.32
N TYR A 695 -3.51 -5.03 16.44
CA TYR A 695 -4.86 -4.77 15.95
C TYR A 695 -5.11 -5.58 14.66
N GLU A 696 -6.27 -6.22 14.58
CA GLU A 696 -6.73 -6.85 13.33
C GLU A 696 -7.67 -5.91 12.60
N VAL A 697 -7.42 -5.68 11.30
CA VAL A 697 -8.24 -4.82 10.46
C VAL A 697 -8.83 -5.64 9.32
N ALA A 698 -10.14 -5.52 9.13
CA ALA A 698 -10.86 -6.08 7.99
C ALA A 698 -11.68 -4.96 7.31
N ILE A 699 -11.33 -4.61 6.07
CA ILE A 699 -12.06 -3.62 5.29
C ILE A 699 -12.98 -4.35 4.32
N ARG A 700 -14.24 -3.93 4.27
CA ARG A 700 -15.25 -4.39 3.31
C ARG A 700 -15.68 -3.23 2.43
N ALA A 701 -15.64 -3.43 1.12
CA ALA A 701 -16.28 -2.55 0.15
C ALA A 701 -17.47 -3.26 -0.50
N THR A 702 -18.63 -2.60 -0.49
CA THR A 702 -19.86 -3.06 -1.13
C THR A 702 -20.26 -2.07 -2.22
N GLY A 703 -20.36 -2.56 -3.45
CA GLY A 703 -20.91 -1.80 -4.57
C GLY A 703 -22.32 -2.26 -4.88
N LEU A 704 -23.25 -1.31 -4.99
CA LEU A 704 -24.63 -1.56 -5.41
C LEU A 704 -24.85 -1.04 -6.82
N THR A 705 -25.50 -1.86 -7.65
CA THR A 705 -25.87 -1.55 -9.03
C THR A 705 -26.66 -0.25 -9.08
N GLY A 706 -26.20 0.69 -9.92
CA GLY A 706 -26.84 2.01 -10.07
C GLY A 706 -26.57 2.99 -8.92
N VAL A 707 -25.65 2.68 -8.01
CA VAL A 707 -25.13 3.59 -6.98
C VAL A 707 -23.63 3.77 -7.13
N ALA A 708 -22.87 2.67 -7.10
CA ALA A 708 -21.42 2.71 -7.30
C ALA A 708 -21.10 3.16 -8.74
N MET A 709 -20.08 3.99 -8.90
CA MET A 709 -19.69 4.55 -10.19
C MET A 709 -18.19 4.44 -10.40
N GLN A 710 -17.76 4.24 -11.64
CA GLN A 710 -16.37 4.38 -12.05
C GLN A 710 -16.13 5.83 -12.51
N ASP A 711 -15.11 6.49 -11.94
CA ASP A 711 -14.71 7.86 -12.25
C ASP A 711 -13.18 7.98 -12.37
N GLY A 712 -12.72 8.58 -13.47
CA GLY A 712 -11.29 8.82 -13.73
C GLY A 712 -10.81 10.21 -13.31
N LYS A 713 -11.64 11.01 -12.61
CA LYS A 713 -11.40 12.42 -12.28
C LYS A 713 -10.02 12.73 -11.67
N ASN A 714 -9.41 11.80 -10.95
CA ASN A 714 -8.16 12.03 -10.23
C ASN A 714 -6.91 11.43 -10.89
N LEU A 715 -7.06 10.89 -12.10
CA LEU A 715 -5.94 10.53 -12.96
C LEU A 715 -5.34 11.78 -13.62
N GLN A 716 -4.02 11.82 -13.77
CA GLN A 716 -3.32 12.84 -14.57
C GLN A 716 -3.19 12.30 -16.01
N PRO A 717 -3.86 12.88 -17.02
CA PRO A 717 -3.86 12.35 -18.37
C PRO A 717 -2.64 12.78 -19.20
N ALA A 718 -2.14 11.93 -20.10
CA ALA A 718 -1.17 12.34 -21.10
C ALA A 718 -1.76 13.37 -22.08
N PRO A 719 -0.97 14.34 -22.58
CA PRO A 719 -1.36 15.17 -23.70
C PRO A 719 -1.31 14.37 -25.03
N GLY A 720 -2.24 14.65 -25.94
CA GLY A 720 -2.25 14.09 -27.29
C GLY A 720 -1.10 14.62 -28.17
N LEU A 721 -0.92 14.03 -29.36
CA LEU A 721 0.10 14.40 -30.35
C LEU A 721 -0.03 15.86 -30.81
N ASN A 722 -1.26 16.39 -30.81
CA ASN A 722 -1.57 17.77 -31.17
C ASN A 722 -1.48 18.75 -29.96
N GLY A 723 -1.11 18.26 -28.78
CA GLY A 723 -1.12 19.03 -27.53
C GLY A 723 -2.52 19.24 -26.93
N GLU A 724 -3.58 18.67 -27.52
CA GLU A 724 -4.90 18.67 -26.91
C GLU A 724 -5.01 17.56 -25.86
N PHE A 725 -5.76 17.83 -24.81
CA PHE A 725 -6.20 16.82 -23.85
C PHE A 725 -7.71 16.66 -23.98
N VAL A 726 -8.20 15.43 -23.83
CA VAL A 726 -9.63 15.14 -23.84
C VAL A 726 -10.05 14.87 -22.40
N LEU A 727 -11.13 15.53 -21.96
CA LEU A 727 -11.73 15.25 -20.65
C LEU A 727 -12.12 13.77 -20.58
N PHE A 728 -11.79 13.12 -19.45
CA PHE A 728 -12.23 11.76 -19.16
C PHE A 728 -13.74 11.61 -19.43
N THR A 729 -14.12 10.41 -19.88
CA THR A 729 -15.53 10.05 -20.00
C THR A 729 -16.27 10.35 -18.70
N PRO A 730 -17.49 10.89 -18.74
CA PRO A 730 -18.28 11.13 -17.54
C PRO A 730 -18.40 9.86 -16.69
N PRO A 731 -18.55 10.00 -15.36
CA PRO A 731 -18.68 8.86 -14.46
C PRO A 731 -19.76 7.89 -14.93
N SER A 732 -19.48 6.59 -14.86
CA SER A 732 -20.39 5.54 -15.33
C SER A 732 -20.77 4.60 -14.19
N PHE A 733 -22.02 4.12 -14.16
CA PHE A 733 -22.45 3.19 -13.11
C PHE A 733 -21.74 1.85 -13.25
N VAL A 734 -21.38 1.27 -12.10
CA VAL A 734 -21.07 -0.15 -12.01
C VAL A 734 -22.35 -0.94 -12.32
N GLY A 735 -22.24 -1.87 -13.28
CA GLY A 735 -23.38 -2.56 -13.88
C GLY A 735 -23.91 -3.77 -13.08
N GLU A 736 -23.31 -4.06 -11.94
CA GLU A 736 -23.61 -5.22 -11.09
C GLU A 736 -23.31 -4.91 -9.62
N ASP A 737 -23.82 -5.75 -8.72
CA ASP A 737 -23.47 -5.71 -7.30
C ASP A 737 -22.15 -6.45 -7.09
N PHE A 738 -21.31 -5.96 -6.18
CA PHE A 738 -20.06 -6.65 -5.81
C PHE A 738 -19.74 -6.46 -4.34
N ASP A 739 -18.98 -7.42 -3.80
CA ASP A 739 -18.37 -7.36 -2.47
C ASP A 739 -16.87 -7.62 -2.60
N ARG A 740 -16.06 -6.83 -1.91
CA ARG A 740 -14.62 -7.06 -1.77
C ARG A 740 -14.18 -6.88 -0.33
N PHE A 741 -13.22 -7.71 0.08
CA PHE A 741 -12.67 -7.68 1.43
C PHE A 741 -11.15 -7.73 1.38
N VAL A 742 -10.52 -7.01 2.30
CA VAL A 742 -9.08 -7.09 2.56
C VAL A 742 -8.86 -7.14 4.07
N ARG A 743 -7.88 -7.94 4.51
CA ARG A 743 -7.50 -8.10 5.91
C ARG A 743 -6.00 -7.90 6.09
N PHE A 744 -5.63 -7.28 7.20
CA PHE A 744 -4.24 -7.10 7.59
C PHE A 744 -4.13 -6.83 9.10
N GLN A 745 -2.92 -6.98 9.63
CA GLN A 745 -2.58 -6.71 11.01
C GLN A 745 -1.74 -5.43 11.10
N ILE A 746 -1.94 -4.66 12.16
CA ILE A 746 -1.18 -3.46 12.51
C ILE A 746 -0.78 -3.59 13.98
N GLU A 747 0.48 -3.37 14.28
CA GLU A 747 0.99 -3.32 15.65
C GLU A 747 1.07 -1.87 16.12
N THR A 748 0.56 -1.57 17.32
CA THR A 748 0.77 -0.29 17.99
C THR A 748 1.78 -0.48 19.10
N VAL A 749 2.72 0.46 19.24
CA VAL A 749 3.82 0.36 20.22
C VAL A 749 3.90 1.60 21.09
N ASN A 750 4.50 1.43 22.28
CA ASN A 750 4.79 2.52 23.23
C ASN A 750 3.58 3.35 23.65
N VAL A 751 2.36 2.80 23.59
CA VAL A 751 1.17 3.50 24.06
C VAL A 751 1.28 3.74 25.56
N VAL A 752 1.30 5.02 25.92
CA VAL A 752 1.40 5.50 27.30
C VAL A 752 0.13 6.28 27.66
N PRO A 753 -0.20 6.41 28.95
CA PRO A 753 -1.38 7.17 29.37
C PRO A 753 -1.32 8.68 29.13
N ASP A 754 -0.14 9.23 28.84
CA ASP A 754 0.20 10.66 28.75
C ASP A 754 1.42 10.75 27.81
N ASP A 755 1.22 11.24 26.57
CA ASP A 755 2.27 11.30 25.55
C ASP A 755 3.28 12.43 25.78
N HIS A 756 2.85 13.50 26.43
CA HIS A 756 3.65 14.68 26.70
C HIS A 756 3.46 15.19 28.12
N GLY A 757 4.49 15.87 28.64
CA GLY A 757 4.44 16.34 30.02
C GLY A 757 3.57 17.59 30.18
N ASN A 758 2.77 17.62 31.25
CA ASN A 758 1.79 18.69 31.48
C ASN A 758 2.35 19.92 32.22
N THR A 759 3.67 19.98 32.41
CA THR A 759 4.36 21.08 33.11
C THR A 759 5.63 21.52 32.41
N GLN A 760 6.13 22.72 32.72
CA GLN A 760 7.39 23.23 32.14
C GLN A 760 8.60 22.33 32.46
N GLU A 761 8.59 21.62 33.59
CA GLU A 761 9.67 20.71 33.99
C GLU A 761 9.67 19.39 33.20
N THR A 762 8.50 18.97 32.74
CA THR A 762 8.28 17.70 32.01
C THR A 762 8.10 17.91 30.51
N ALA A 763 8.20 19.18 30.06
CA ALA A 763 7.89 19.57 28.69
C ALA A 763 8.77 18.87 27.64
N THR A 764 8.11 18.41 26.57
CA THR A 764 8.74 17.80 25.40
C THR A 764 9.52 18.86 24.62
N VAL A 765 10.74 18.55 24.15
CA VAL A 765 11.54 19.52 23.39
C VAL A 765 10.98 19.66 21.98
N LEU A 766 10.70 20.90 21.56
CA LEU A 766 10.25 21.22 20.20
C LEU A 766 11.29 22.11 19.50
N SER A 767 11.87 21.58 18.42
CA SER A 767 12.83 22.29 17.56
C SER A 767 12.17 23.45 16.83
N ALA A 768 12.85 24.61 16.79
CA ALA A 768 12.37 25.82 16.10
C ALA A 768 12.89 25.95 14.66
N THR A 769 12.87 24.86 13.88
CA THR A 769 13.53 24.77 12.56
C THR A 769 12.58 24.88 11.37
N ASN A 770 11.27 24.71 11.58
CA ASN A 770 10.31 24.38 10.53
C ASN A 770 10.60 23.06 9.77
N GLU A 771 11.37 22.14 10.33
CA GLU A 771 11.66 20.84 9.70
C GLU A 771 10.94 19.68 10.39
N GLU A 772 10.50 19.88 11.63
CA GLU A 772 9.89 18.86 12.48
C GLU A 772 8.50 19.28 12.95
N SER A 773 7.60 18.31 13.05
CA SER A 773 6.32 18.40 13.75
C SER A 773 6.23 17.22 14.72
N ILE A 774 5.77 17.48 15.94
CA ILE A 774 5.60 16.46 16.98
C ILE A 774 4.11 16.12 17.08
N PRO A 775 3.71 14.84 16.94
CA PRO A 775 2.35 14.38 17.19
C PRO A 775 2.04 14.45 18.68
N GLY A 776 0.80 14.82 19.02
CA GLY A 776 0.30 14.83 20.40
C GLY A 776 -1.19 14.50 20.44
N ASN A 777 -1.68 14.03 21.57
CA ASN A 777 -3.02 13.55 21.76
C ASN A 777 -3.49 13.91 23.17
N ILE A 778 -4.54 14.73 23.27
CA ILE A 778 -5.20 14.98 24.55
C ILE A 778 -5.97 13.72 24.93
N GLU A 779 -5.40 12.84 25.77
CA GLU A 779 -5.95 11.50 26.00
C GLU A 779 -7.17 11.49 26.89
N THR A 780 -7.18 12.38 27.88
CA THR A 780 -8.21 12.42 28.91
C THR A 780 -8.81 13.82 29.08
N PRO A 781 -10.08 13.92 29.51
CA PRO A 781 -10.70 15.18 29.87
C PRO A 781 -9.83 16.10 30.75
N GLY A 782 -9.47 17.26 30.22
CA GLY A 782 -8.71 18.29 30.93
C GLY A 782 -7.20 18.12 30.87
N ASP A 783 -6.73 17.18 30.05
CA ASP A 783 -5.32 17.00 29.74
C ASP A 783 -4.74 18.18 28.91
N VAL A 784 -3.43 18.38 29.05
CA VAL A 784 -2.70 19.56 28.57
C VAL A 784 -1.23 19.21 28.32
N ASP A 785 -0.77 19.37 27.09
CA ASP A 785 0.62 19.07 26.74
C ASP A 785 1.50 20.32 26.72
N VAL A 786 2.73 20.21 27.24
CA VAL A 786 3.69 21.31 27.27
C VAL A 786 4.94 20.99 26.46
N PHE A 787 5.33 21.93 25.60
CA PHE A 787 6.52 21.85 24.75
C PHE A 787 7.49 22.98 25.07
N LYS A 788 8.77 22.64 25.17
CA LYS A 788 9.88 23.58 25.39
C LYS A 788 10.51 23.98 24.06
N ILE A 789 10.58 25.28 23.79
CA ILE A 789 11.08 25.83 22.53
C ILE A 789 12.29 26.72 22.78
N LEU A 790 13.37 26.45 22.05
CA LEU A 790 14.56 27.31 21.98
C LEU A 790 14.57 28.03 20.61
N PRO A 791 14.54 29.37 20.55
CA PRO A 791 14.39 30.10 19.29
C PRO A 791 15.53 29.97 18.27
N GLN A 792 16.67 29.35 18.60
CA GLN A 792 17.78 29.11 17.66
C GLN A 792 18.25 30.37 16.89
N ASN A 793 18.31 31.53 17.56
CA ASN A 793 18.61 32.88 17.00
C ASN A 793 17.50 33.53 16.16
N LEU A 794 16.29 32.98 16.11
CA LEU A 794 15.14 33.63 15.50
C LEU A 794 14.66 34.79 16.37
N THR A 795 14.49 35.98 15.78
CA THR A 795 13.88 37.15 16.44
C THR A 795 12.35 37.11 16.37
N GLU A 796 11.81 36.39 15.40
CA GLU A 796 10.39 36.17 15.20
C GLU A 796 10.16 34.67 15.13
N LEU A 797 9.31 34.18 16.02
CA LEU A 797 9.00 32.77 16.17
C LEU A 797 7.50 32.57 15.96
N VAL A 798 7.17 31.50 15.25
CA VAL A 798 5.80 31.07 15.00
C VAL A 798 5.64 29.66 15.52
N VAL A 799 4.58 29.43 16.30
CA VAL A 799 4.19 28.09 16.79
C VAL A 799 2.85 27.74 16.18
N ARG A 800 2.73 26.53 15.67
CA ARG A 800 1.59 26.06 14.89
C ARG A 800 1.03 24.80 15.52
N VAL A 801 -0.28 24.77 15.71
CA VAL A 801 -1.03 23.54 16.00
C VAL A 801 -1.86 23.22 14.76
N SER A 802 -1.71 21.99 14.31
CA SER A 802 -2.26 21.47 13.07
C SER A 802 -2.76 20.05 13.29
N ASN A 803 -3.21 19.39 12.22
CA ASN A 803 -3.53 17.97 12.25
C ASN A 803 -4.58 17.54 13.27
N LEU A 804 -5.62 18.37 13.40
CA LEU A 804 -6.69 18.16 14.37
C LEU A 804 -7.59 16.98 13.97
N ALA A 805 -7.67 15.96 14.81
CA ALA A 805 -8.55 14.81 14.63
C ALA A 805 -9.32 14.44 15.91
N PHE A 806 -10.24 13.48 15.80
CA PHE A 806 -11.07 12.98 16.90
C PHE A 806 -11.89 14.05 17.68
N GLY A 807 -12.19 15.17 17.02
CA GLY A 807 -12.97 16.27 17.61
C GLY A 807 -12.14 17.40 18.20
N MET A 808 -10.80 17.33 18.10
CA MET A 808 -9.88 18.31 18.67
C MET A 808 -10.22 19.76 18.30
N ASN A 809 -10.51 20.58 19.30
CA ASN A 809 -10.60 22.04 19.20
C ASN A 809 -9.48 22.68 20.03
N PRO A 810 -8.34 23.05 19.42
CA PRO A 810 -7.13 23.37 20.15
C PRO A 810 -7.15 24.80 20.72
N VAL A 811 -6.55 24.93 21.91
CA VAL A 811 -6.09 26.18 22.51
C VAL A 811 -4.58 26.09 22.64
N LEU A 812 -3.87 27.11 22.16
CA LEU A 812 -2.42 27.24 22.26
C LEU A 812 -2.08 28.44 23.14
N LYS A 813 -1.26 28.22 24.16
CA LYS A 813 -0.78 29.26 25.06
C LYS A 813 0.75 29.24 25.14
N ILE A 814 1.36 30.39 24.87
CA ILE A 814 2.82 30.55 24.92
C ILE A 814 3.22 31.30 26.19
N THR A 815 4.16 30.75 26.95
CA THR A 815 4.71 31.35 28.17
C THR A 815 6.25 31.41 28.13
N ASN A 816 6.86 32.21 29.00
CA ASN A 816 8.31 32.16 29.24
C ASN A 816 8.67 31.33 30.48
N GLU A 817 9.95 31.26 30.84
CA GLU A 817 10.46 30.55 32.04
C GLU A 817 9.89 31.05 33.37
N LEU A 818 9.32 32.27 33.41
CA LEU A 818 8.64 32.81 34.59
C LEU A 818 7.13 32.53 34.58
N ASN A 819 6.67 31.69 33.66
CA ASN A 819 5.26 31.36 33.43
C ASN A 819 4.38 32.59 33.10
N ILE A 820 4.98 33.63 32.53
CA ILE A 820 4.26 34.81 32.05
C ILE A 820 3.75 34.50 30.63
N THR A 821 2.44 34.64 30.41
CA THR A 821 1.84 34.50 29.08
C THR A 821 2.36 35.57 28.12
N ILE A 822 2.96 35.12 27.02
CA ILE A 822 3.41 35.96 25.92
C ILE A 822 2.26 36.17 24.93
N THR A 823 1.58 35.09 24.55
CA THR A 823 0.43 35.10 23.66
C THR A 823 -0.42 33.84 23.86
N GLU A 824 -1.69 33.90 23.49
CA GLU A 824 -2.66 32.80 23.60
C GLU A 824 -3.71 32.94 22.51
N GLY A 825 -4.20 31.83 21.99
CA GLY A 825 -5.28 31.80 21.01
C GLY A 825 -5.83 30.42 20.77
N SER A 826 -6.97 30.35 20.09
CA SER A 826 -7.61 29.13 19.63
C SER A 826 -7.81 29.16 18.12
N LEU A 827 -8.25 28.05 17.55
CA LEU A 827 -8.58 27.97 16.13
C LEU A 827 -9.63 29.01 15.70
N ASP A 828 -10.52 29.42 16.61
CA ASP A 828 -11.54 30.44 16.33
C ASP A 828 -10.99 31.87 16.37
N THR A 829 -9.96 32.14 17.19
CA THR A 829 -9.41 33.50 17.35
C THR A 829 -8.20 33.75 16.45
N ASN A 830 -7.43 32.71 16.13
CA ASN A 830 -6.18 32.79 15.38
C ASN A 830 -6.10 31.74 14.25
N PRO A 831 -7.12 31.63 13.36
CA PRO A 831 -7.04 30.76 12.22
C PRO A 831 -6.07 31.33 11.18
N SER A 832 -5.23 30.47 10.61
CA SER A 832 -4.52 30.79 9.38
C SER A 832 -5.37 30.49 8.15
N GLN A 833 -4.99 31.01 6.99
CA GLN A 833 -5.63 30.68 5.70
C GLN A 833 -5.56 29.19 5.37
N ALA A 834 -4.53 28.51 5.88
CA ALA A 834 -4.37 27.06 5.75
C ALA A 834 -5.22 26.26 6.76
N GLY A 835 -6.06 26.93 7.57
CA GLY A 835 -6.94 26.27 8.54
C GLY A 835 -6.24 25.76 9.80
N LEU A 836 -5.05 26.29 10.10
CA LEU A 836 -4.22 25.92 11.26
C LEU A 836 -4.41 26.93 12.40
N LEU A 837 -4.10 26.55 13.64
CA LEU A 837 -3.90 27.51 14.73
C LEU A 837 -2.43 27.96 14.72
N SER A 838 -2.17 29.24 14.42
CA SER A 838 -0.81 29.78 14.34
C SER A 838 -0.66 31.03 15.21
N LEU A 839 0.34 31.00 16.11
CA LEU A 839 0.68 32.12 17.00
C LEU A 839 2.09 32.62 16.70
N LYS A 840 2.16 33.87 16.24
CA LYS A 840 3.40 34.60 15.96
C LYS A 840 3.75 35.53 17.11
N PHE A 841 5.01 35.53 17.55
CA PHE A 841 5.51 36.45 18.57
C PHE A 841 7.00 36.80 18.37
N THR A 842 7.44 37.87 19.03
CA THR A 842 8.85 38.30 19.02
C THR A 842 9.60 37.59 20.14
N ALA A 843 10.63 36.84 19.78
CA ALA A 843 11.52 36.18 20.72
C ALA A 843 12.62 37.15 21.18
N VAL A 844 12.97 37.11 22.47
CA VAL A 844 13.96 38.00 23.09
C VAL A 844 15.25 37.23 23.39
N GLY A 845 16.30 37.49 22.61
CA GLY A 845 17.61 36.87 22.82
C GLY A 845 17.55 35.34 22.77
N ASN A 846 18.09 34.69 23.80
CA ASN A 846 18.08 33.22 23.96
C ASN A 846 17.13 32.77 25.08
N GLU A 847 16.06 33.53 25.35
CA GLU A 847 15.01 33.09 26.28
C GLU A 847 14.38 31.76 25.81
N THR A 848 14.07 30.90 26.76
CA THR A 848 13.26 29.69 26.52
C THR A 848 11.78 30.04 26.59
N TYR A 849 11.01 29.50 25.64
CA TYR A 849 9.55 29.59 25.65
C TYR A 849 8.92 28.22 25.85
N PHE A 850 7.69 28.21 26.37
CA PHE A 850 6.89 27.00 26.54
C PHE A 850 5.55 27.16 25.83
N ALA A 851 5.24 26.24 24.94
CA ALA A 851 3.95 26.14 24.27
C ALA A 851 3.10 25.10 24.98
N GLN A 852 1.91 25.50 25.40
CA GLN A 852 0.93 24.63 26.03
C GLN A 852 -0.23 24.41 25.06
N VAL A 853 -0.52 23.16 24.72
CA VAL A 853 -1.66 22.77 23.88
C VAL A 853 -2.73 22.13 24.77
N SER A 854 -3.99 22.47 24.56
CA SER A 854 -5.11 21.85 25.27
C SER A 854 -6.38 21.86 24.42
N HIS A 855 -7.40 21.13 24.86
CA HIS A 855 -8.73 21.16 24.25
C HIS A 855 -9.61 22.26 24.85
N ASP A 856 -10.36 23.01 24.03
CA ASP A 856 -11.27 24.10 24.48
C ASP A 856 -12.44 23.58 25.33
N ASP A 857 -13.00 22.42 24.96
CA ASP A 857 -13.88 21.64 25.86
C ASP A 857 -13.05 20.86 26.88
N VAL A 858 -13.27 21.11 28.16
CA VAL A 858 -12.63 20.41 29.29
C VAL A 858 -12.95 18.91 29.36
N ASN A 859 -13.97 18.44 28.64
CA ASN A 859 -14.28 17.02 28.49
C ASN A 859 -13.88 16.47 27.12
N GLY A 860 -13.31 17.32 26.27
CA GLY A 860 -12.81 16.92 24.96
C GLY A 860 -11.49 16.18 25.09
N THR A 861 -11.27 15.32 24.11
CA THR A 861 -10.02 14.64 23.83
C THR A 861 -9.72 14.86 22.35
N GLY A 862 -8.50 14.60 21.91
CA GLY A 862 -8.24 14.60 20.49
C GLY A 862 -6.78 14.78 20.11
N TYR A 863 -6.52 14.45 18.87
CA TYR A 863 -5.19 14.42 18.29
C TYR A 863 -4.84 15.75 17.62
N TYR A 864 -3.55 16.09 17.63
CA TYR A 864 -2.97 17.24 16.95
C TYR A 864 -1.49 17.01 16.60
N GLN A 865 -0.90 17.95 15.85
CA GLN A 865 0.55 18.07 15.72
C GLN A 865 0.99 19.50 16.01
N ILE A 866 2.15 19.65 16.66
CA ILE A 866 2.77 20.95 16.95
C ILE A 866 4.09 21.13 16.21
N SER A 867 4.34 22.34 15.70
CA SER A 867 5.63 22.73 15.11
C SER A 867 6.02 24.16 15.49
N ALA A 868 7.31 24.48 15.39
CA ALA A 868 7.82 25.83 15.64
C ALA A 868 8.92 26.24 14.65
N GLY A 869 9.03 27.54 14.37
CA GLY A 869 10.15 28.10 13.62
C GLY A 869 9.86 29.47 13.01
N SER A 870 10.60 29.83 11.96
CA SER A 870 10.43 31.11 11.25
C SER A 870 9.07 31.20 10.54
N LEU A 871 8.64 32.42 10.21
CA LEU A 871 7.40 32.65 9.45
C LEU A 871 7.44 31.94 8.09
N VAL A 872 6.37 31.22 7.77
CA VAL A 872 6.14 30.66 6.44
C VAL A 872 4.87 31.26 5.88
N GLU A 873 5.00 32.22 4.96
CA GLU A 873 3.87 33.05 4.49
C GLU A 873 2.70 32.23 3.94
N GLN A 874 2.97 31.08 3.31
CA GLN A 874 1.94 30.17 2.81
C GLN A 874 1.01 29.63 3.91
N PHE A 875 1.53 29.44 5.13
CA PHE A 875 0.84 28.72 6.21
C PHE A 875 0.36 29.63 7.32
N ASP A 876 1.10 30.70 7.59
CA ASP A 876 0.87 31.57 8.74
C ASP A 876 0.06 32.83 8.39
N SER A 877 -0.27 32.99 7.11
CA SER A 877 -1.08 34.12 6.65
C SER A 877 -2.43 34.10 7.36
N PRO A 878 -2.83 35.20 8.03
CA PRO A 878 -4.13 35.28 8.68
C PRO A 878 -5.26 35.29 7.65
N VAL A 879 -6.44 34.79 8.04
CA VAL A 879 -7.65 34.85 7.20
C VAL A 879 -8.00 36.31 6.90
N SER A 880 -8.05 36.67 5.61
CA SER A 880 -8.44 38.03 5.19
C SER A 880 -9.91 38.29 5.51
N THR A 881 -10.20 39.32 6.29
CA THR A 881 -11.54 39.66 6.82
C THR A 881 -12.52 40.25 5.78
N THR A 882 -12.35 39.95 4.49
CA THR A 882 -13.13 40.62 3.41
C THR A 882 -14.22 39.78 2.74
N THR A 883 -14.46 38.51 3.09
CA THR A 883 -15.67 37.78 2.65
C THR A 883 -16.10 36.71 3.65
N PRO A 884 -17.39 36.64 4.06
CA PRO A 884 -17.87 35.56 4.92
C PRO A 884 -18.12 34.30 4.08
N THR A 885 -17.25 33.29 4.20
CA THR A 885 -17.54 31.93 3.71
C THR A 885 -18.35 31.19 4.77
N SER A 886 -19.57 30.80 4.41
CA SER A 886 -20.42 29.92 5.21
C SER A 886 -19.75 28.56 5.39
N ARG A 887 -19.48 28.17 6.64
CA ARG A 887 -19.17 26.78 7.04
C ARG A 887 -20.30 25.85 6.56
N PRO A 888 -20.03 24.66 6.00
CA PRO A 888 -21.06 23.64 5.86
C PRO A 888 -21.47 23.24 7.27
N THR A 889 -22.68 23.61 7.68
CA THR A 889 -23.25 23.09 8.93
C THR A 889 -23.69 21.66 8.68
N VAL A 890 -23.00 20.70 9.30
CA VAL A 890 -23.46 19.31 9.38
C VAL A 890 -24.77 19.30 10.15
N ARG A 891 -25.90 19.28 9.44
CA ARG A 891 -27.15 18.80 10.02
C ARG A 891 -27.12 17.29 9.95
N SER A 892 -27.00 16.65 11.11
CA SER A 892 -27.30 15.23 11.30
C SER A 892 -28.73 14.94 10.82
N LYS A 893 -28.88 14.51 9.57
CA LYS A 893 -30.10 13.83 9.15
C LYS A 893 -29.98 12.39 9.62
N SER A 894 -30.52 12.12 10.80
CA SER A 894 -30.87 10.76 11.19
C SER A 894 -31.70 10.13 10.08
N PHE A 895 -31.16 9.10 9.42
CA PHE A 895 -31.92 8.22 8.56
C PHE A 895 -32.86 7.41 9.46
N LYS A 896 -34.06 7.94 9.74
CA LYS A 896 -35.15 7.13 10.26
C LYS A 896 -35.59 6.17 9.15
N SER A 897 -35.41 4.88 9.39
CA SER A 897 -35.98 3.84 8.56
C SER A 897 -37.48 4.05 8.42
N THR A 898 -37.95 4.23 7.18
CA THR A 898 -39.38 4.27 6.90
C THR A 898 -39.82 2.88 6.47
N LYS A 899 -40.41 2.16 7.44
CA LYS A 899 -41.22 0.97 7.18
C LYS A 899 -42.27 1.29 6.10
N ALA A 900 -42.25 0.52 5.02
CA ALA A 900 -43.28 0.52 4.00
C ALA A 900 -44.66 0.21 4.60
N GLY A 901 -45.51 1.24 4.67
CA GLY A 901 -46.92 1.13 5.01
C GLY A 901 -47.77 1.33 3.76
N LYS A 902 -48.24 0.23 3.16
CA LYS A 902 -49.35 0.22 2.19
C LYS A 902 -50.53 1.04 2.74
N LYS A 903 -50.97 2.07 1.99
CA LYS A 903 -52.38 2.48 1.91
C LYS A 903 -52.58 3.39 0.70
N GLY A 904 -53.28 2.86 -0.30
CA GLY A 904 -53.80 3.67 -1.40
C GLY A 904 -54.92 4.59 -0.94
N LYS A 905 -55.10 5.71 -1.65
CA LYS A 905 -56.41 6.25 -2.04
C LYS A 905 -56.26 7.36 -3.07
N SER A 906 -57.30 7.43 -3.88
CA SER A 906 -57.50 8.11 -5.16
C SER A 906 -57.56 9.64 -5.14
N ALA A 907 -57.25 10.20 -6.32
CA ALA A 907 -57.96 11.28 -7.03
C ALA A 907 -58.15 12.64 -6.33
N LYS A 908 -57.49 13.67 -6.88
CA LYS A 908 -58.13 14.65 -7.78
C LYS A 908 -57.09 15.43 -8.55
#